data_AF-A0A673LWP0-F1
#
_entry.id   AF-A0A673LWP0-F1
#
_cell.length_a   1.000
_cell.length_b   1.000
_cell.length_c   1.000
_cell.angle_alpha   90.00
_cell.angle_beta   90.00
_cell.angle_gamma   90.00
#
_symmetry.space_group_name_H-M   'P 1'
#
loop_
_entity.id
_entity.type
_entity.pdbx_description
1 polymer ?
#
loop_
_entity_poly.entity_id
_entity_poly.type
_entity_poly.pdbx_seq_one_letter_code
_entity_poly.pdbx_strand_id
1 'polypeptide(L)'
;MSQFSSEDEAELQSLLRKLLKSVKDRISGAPSVECAEEILLHLEETDKNFHNYEFVKYLRKYVESCLGAVIEEETENLTRGDGHALGSGQDTHAVTKRTRESTQYKQMMQTLKQTMMVVVESLINKFEEDQLKKEEMDRKSQHEQSSSHYTDNCSDSDSSFNQSYAFIKHEQLQVIAEKLDPGRPREVRLEALQSLCYAPPSDVLSCESWTGLRRTLSAALTDPDPELSDKVLQFFAKTFSSSPLNVTKDVYSSIAKSLEAHFLYHKLSFPSGSTSIDANRPDMAHLLKQMRLMNDFQKEVTTFWIRHPEKYMEEIIENTLSLLALHSEQAMSSPGSEKSLEPIHLISLLDIKATWFKKWMHGYYSRTVALRLLERKYKSLVIVLVFCPSGPARRTLYTSKELEFVYFIHSLCVLGRLVMYTNGRKLFPIKVKKRRDPVTLTDLVVILINIMYQHPKPSCGETTHADSLSPTNLVMEVLRTLCDRTECAVECLYQIPVIETLLAPVITLLKGKLPKLNSLESALTHIADTLARIATTERGLSLLLYDRSLISAEGECISAAHVVVQFTQRLLAKELHLFSELEIPPAVSGAFIFVCRQMYNTCEGLQVLRPYSLHECIAKAWRKTSSMSERVPTPVPGAPPAIASQEVAWEEMLLDNLLNFAATPKGLLLLQQTGAINECVTYMFSRFTKKLQVSRCEKFGYGVMVTQVATTAPGIAALQSSGFVQTIVVELWSALECGREDVRVVHPKSTPMDPIDRSCLKSFLSLVNLLSSPHAVWELLGHRALPNKMEYNLREMATSVLDLMDRLIIINSDTKIHSLFNYEQSHTFGLRLLSVLCCNLDSFLLLESQYNLSELLLQGQRDDVTEPSARHTNSDEFIIDGLSVERNHILVRIGTVGGPSERRLPPRALQKGNDPYPWPIVSTYPLPKYYILDVPKTLRTKQGKNRLLKDASWMDDCRRQFCKIMATNTLTGYGMTHIQLCLKFTARWYGKFLKLLREDSEQDLCLLLKHCQEFISQQQVNVTSEFSCFQDGYPGHDWFASTVFLLMHGDVGRSLSLLLRFSRLLPSAFLWPPRLHSSVHLPIEIAQSCIHPIYSCTAHYVEMLLKAEVPLVFSAFRMSGFTPSQICIQWLGQCFWNYLDWPEICHYVATCVIMGPDYQVYMCISALRHLQQDILQHTQTQDLQVFLKEEPIHGFRVSNYLEYMEGLERNYRSMVLSDMRSILPRSS
;
A
#
# COMPACT_ATOMS: atom_id res chain seq x y z
N MET A 1 34.14 34.63 29.33
CA MET A 1 34.33 34.33 27.90
C MET A 1 35.29 33.16 27.78
N SER A 2 34.79 31.95 28.00
CA SER A 2 35.58 30.72 28.00
C SER A 2 35.58 30.08 26.61
N GLN A 3 36.75 30.02 25.99
CA GLN A 3 37.06 28.91 25.09
C GLN A 3 37.12 27.63 25.96
N PHE A 4 36.73 26.48 25.40
CA PHE A 4 36.95 25.20 26.07
C PHE A 4 38.45 25.00 26.29
N SER A 5 38.87 24.62 27.50
CA SER A 5 40.24 24.18 27.74
C SER A 5 40.43 22.76 27.22
N SER A 6 41.69 22.34 27.03
CA SER A 6 42.02 20.95 26.68
C SER A 6 41.55 19.93 27.74
N GLU A 7 41.30 20.37 28.98
CA GLU A 7 40.71 19.53 30.02
C GLU A 7 39.19 19.40 29.85
N ASP A 8 38.49 20.49 29.51
CA ASP A 8 37.06 20.47 29.18
C ASP A 8 36.78 19.61 27.92
N GLU A 9 37.63 19.69 26.89
CA GLU A 9 37.50 18.86 25.69
C GLU A 9 37.68 17.36 26.01
N ALA A 10 38.59 17.03 26.92
CA ALA A 10 38.80 15.65 27.39
C ALA A 10 37.64 15.15 28.26
N GLU A 11 37.06 15.99 29.12
CA GLU A 11 35.84 15.65 29.87
C GLU A 11 34.65 15.44 28.92
N LEU A 12 34.41 16.36 28.00
CA LEU A 12 33.34 16.27 27.00
C LEU A 12 33.47 15.00 26.14
N GLN A 13 34.70 14.65 25.74
CA GLN A 13 34.99 13.39 25.04
C GLN A 13 34.65 12.15 25.89
N SER A 14 34.95 12.18 27.19
CA SER A 14 34.62 11.10 28.13
C SER A 14 33.11 10.96 28.35
N LEU A 15 32.40 12.09 28.49
CA LEU A 15 30.94 12.13 28.63
C LEU A 15 30.23 11.64 27.37
N LEU A 16 30.70 12.03 26.18
CA LEU A 16 30.15 11.57 24.91
C LEU A 16 30.39 10.06 24.68
N ARG A 17 31.58 9.52 25.02
CA ARG A 17 31.81 8.05 25.02
C ARG A 17 30.83 7.31 25.94
N LYS A 18 30.51 7.86 27.11
CA LYS A 18 29.55 7.25 28.05
C LYS A 18 28.12 7.25 27.49
N LEU A 19 27.68 8.35 26.87
CA LEU A 19 26.37 8.45 26.21
C LEU A 19 26.24 7.46 25.04
N LEU A 20 27.21 7.44 24.13
CA LEU A 20 27.20 6.51 22.99
C LEU A 20 27.22 5.05 23.46
N LYS A 21 27.90 4.74 24.59
CA LYS A 21 27.89 3.40 25.20
C LYS A 21 26.54 3.04 25.83
N SER A 22 25.80 3.97 26.41
CA SER A 22 24.48 3.70 27.02
C SER A 22 23.35 3.59 26.00
N VAL A 23 23.45 4.28 24.86
CA VAL A 23 22.46 4.21 23.75
C VAL A 23 22.83 3.10 22.73
N LYS A 24 24.04 2.53 22.81
CA LYS A 24 24.60 1.53 21.88
C LYS A 24 23.60 0.44 21.47
N ASP A 25 22.92 -0.19 22.43
CA ASP A 25 22.06 -1.34 22.14
C ASP A 25 20.80 -0.95 21.35
N ARG A 26 20.33 0.31 21.46
CA ARG A 26 19.28 0.89 20.61
C ARG A 26 19.81 1.15 19.19
N ILE A 27 21.01 1.73 19.08
CA ILE A 27 21.69 2.03 17.81
C ILE A 27 21.95 0.73 17.02
N SER A 28 22.48 -0.31 17.66
CA SER A 28 22.70 -1.62 17.02
C SER A 28 21.42 -2.43 16.78
N GLY A 29 20.28 -1.98 17.33
CA GLY A 29 18.96 -2.51 17.04
C GLY A 29 18.27 -1.84 15.83
N ALA A 30 18.84 -0.77 15.29
CA ALA A 30 18.29 -0.06 14.15
C ALA A 30 18.43 -0.88 12.85
N PRO A 31 17.40 -0.90 11.97
CA PRO A 31 17.44 -1.64 10.70
C PRO A 31 18.31 -0.99 9.62
N SER A 32 18.69 0.28 9.77
CA SER A 32 19.53 1.04 8.85
C SER A 32 20.23 2.21 9.57
N VAL A 33 21.17 2.88 8.89
CA VAL A 33 21.94 4.00 9.45
C VAL A 33 21.06 5.23 9.65
N GLU A 34 20.16 5.49 8.71
CA GLU A 34 19.20 6.61 8.75
C GLU A 34 18.24 6.44 9.95
N CYS A 35 17.81 5.22 10.23
CA CYS A 35 16.97 4.94 11.41
C CYS A 35 17.77 5.07 12.73
N ALA A 36 19.07 4.78 12.73
CA ALA A 36 19.93 5.05 13.88
C ALA A 36 20.13 6.57 14.10
N GLU A 37 20.17 7.36 13.04
CA GLU A 37 20.22 8.82 13.09
C GLU A 37 18.90 9.42 13.62
N GLU A 38 17.74 8.96 13.14
CA GLU A 38 16.42 9.32 13.72
C GLU A 38 16.34 8.98 15.22
N ILE A 39 16.83 7.82 15.64
CA ILE A 39 16.89 7.42 17.06
C ILE A 39 17.77 8.37 17.89
N LEU A 40 18.85 8.90 17.31
CA LEU A 40 19.73 9.86 17.99
C LEU A 40 19.14 11.28 18.04
N LEU A 41 18.48 11.73 16.97
CA LEU A 41 17.80 13.03 16.89
C LEU A 41 16.64 13.12 17.88
N HIS A 42 15.85 12.06 18.01
CA HIS A 42 14.66 12.02 18.87
C HIS A 42 14.94 11.44 20.28
N LEU A 43 16.18 11.52 20.79
CA LEU A 43 16.52 11.01 22.13
C LEU A 43 15.75 11.68 23.28
N GLU A 44 15.43 12.96 23.16
CA GLU A 44 14.65 13.71 24.17
C GLU A 44 13.20 13.21 24.28
N GLU A 45 12.61 12.79 23.16
CA GLU A 45 11.24 12.27 23.10
C GLU A 45 11.17 10.76 23.39
N THR A 46 12.22 10.01 23.07
CA THR A 46 12.24 8.53 23.11
C THR A 46 12.98 7.92 24.30
N ASP A 47 13.74 8.69 25.09
CA ASP A 47 14.33 8.21 26.34
C ASP A 47 13.93 9.05 27.56
N LYS A 48 13.16 8.43 28.45
CA LYS A 48 12.75 8.99 29.76
C LYS A 48 13.95 9.31 30.67
N ASN A 49 15.14 8.78 30.37
CA ASN A 49 16.39 9.10 31.06
C ASN A 49 17.21 10.22 30.40
N PHE A 50 16.75 10.86 29.33
CA PHE A 50 17.53 11.84 28.56
C PHE A 50 18.16 12.94 29.44
N HIS A 51 17.39 13.59 30.32
CA HIS A 51 17.91 14.62 31.23
C HIS A 51 18.84 14.07 32.33
N ASN A 52 18.87 12.75 32.57
CA ASN A 52 19.72 12.13 33.59
C ASN A 52 21.14 11.82 33.08
N TYR A 53 21.41 11.90 31.78
CA TYR A 53 22.76 11.69 31.25
C TYR A 53 23.71 12.82 31.66
N GLU A 54 24.88 12.47 32.19
CA GLU A 54 25.90 13.44 32.63
C GLU A 54 26.35 14.39 31.51
N PHE A 55 26.36 13.93 30.25
CA PHE A 55 26.59 14.79 29.08
C PHE A 55 25.51 15.89 28.93
N VAL A 56 24.23 15.54 29.10
CA VAL A 56 23.11 16.49 29.01
C VAL A 56 23.09 17.45 30.20
N LYS A 57 23.49 16.99 31.40
CA LYS A 57 23.70 17.85 32.58
C LYS A 57 24.86 18.84 32.36
N TYR A 58 25.99 18.37 31.81
CA TYR A 58 27.13 19.22 31.47
C TYR A 58 26.72 20.30 30.45
N LEU A 59 26.04 19.92 29.36
CA LEU A 59 25.55 20.89 28.37
C LEU A 59 24.56 21.89 28.97
N ARG A 60 23.64 21.46 29.84
CA ARG A 60 22.73 22.37 30.56
C ARG A 60 23.51 23.40 31.38
N LYS A 61 24.48 22.94 32.19
CA LYS A 61 25.35 23.81 33.02
C LYS A 61 26.22 24.76 32.17
N TYR A 62 26.73 24.29 31.02
CA TYR A 62 27.48 25.14 30.08
C TYR A 62 26.60 26.26 29.52
N VAL A 63 25.42 25.92 29.00
CA VAL A 63 24.42 26.89 28.50
C VAL A 63 24.01 27.88 29.59
N GLU A 64 23.76 27.40 30.80
CA GLU A 64 23.43 28.21 31.99
C GLU A 64 24.57 29.17 32.35
N SER A 65 25.82 28.72 32.36
CA SER A 65 26.99 29.59 32.64
C SER A 65 27.32 30.59 31.52
N CYS A 66 26.98 30.29 30.26
CA CYS A 66 27.23 31.17 29.12
C CYS A 66 26.11 32.17 28.85
N LEU A 67 24.86 31.83 29.20
CA LEU A 67 23.68 32.64 28.92
C LEU A 67 22.99 33.20 30.18
N GLY A 68 23.28 32.69 31.38
CA GLY A 68 22.58 33.08 32.62
C GLY A 68 22.52 34.59 32.81
N ALA A 69 23.67 35.27 32.78
CA ALA A 69 23.74 36.73 32.86
C ALA A 69 22.99 37.47 31.72
N VAL A 70 22.87 36.88 30.53
CA VAL A 70 22.14 37.47 29.38
C VAL A 70 20.62 37.24 29.51
N ILE A 71 20.22 36.13 30.13
CA ILE A 71 18.84 35.82 30.48
C ILE A 71 18.39 36.73 31.63
N GLU A 72 19.24 36.93 32.64
CA GLU A 72 19.04 37.88 33.74
C GLU A 72 18.97 39.32 33.22
N GLU A 73 19.92 39.76 32.39
CA GLU A 73 19.92 41.10 31.77
C GLU A 73 18.67 41.36 30.92
N GLU A 74 18.23 40.41 30.07
CA GLU A 74 16.99 40.57 29.29
C GLU A 74 15.72 40.51 30.17
N THR A 75 15.76 39.78 31.29
CA THR A 75 14.66 39.76 32.27
C THR A 75 14.59 41.07 33.06
N GLU A 76 15.73 41.64 33.46
CA GLU A 76 15.80 42.99 34.05
C GLU A 76 15.36 44.07 33.05
N ASN A 77 15.79 43.98 31.78
CA ASN A 77 15.38 44.93 30.74
C ASN A 77 13.89 44.85 30.40
N LEU A 78 13.22 43.71 30.62
CA LEU A 78 11.77 43.60 30.54
C LEU A 78 11.06 44.14 31.79
N THR A 79 11.58 43.91 33.00
CA THR A 79 11.00 44.47 34.24
C THR A 79 11.24 45.97 34.42
N ARG A 80 12.20 46.57 33.69
CA ARG A 80 12.42 48.03 33.60
C ARG A 80 11.61 48.71 32.47
N GLY A 81 10.92 47.96 31.62
CA GLY A 81 10.02 48.51 30.61
C GLY A 81 8.68 48.94 31.22
N ASP A 82 8.11 50.04 30.74
CA ASP A 82 6.89 50.62 31.33
C ASP A 82 5.66 49.69 31.27
N GLY A 83 5.23 49.24 32.44
CA GLY A 83 3.87 49.57 32.88
C GLY A 83 2.70 48.64 32.50
N HIS A 84 2.92 47.45 31.96
CA HIS A 84 1.83 46.46 31.78
C HIS A 84 2.20 45.04 32.23
N ALA A 85 1.52 44.56 33.27
CA ALA A 85 1.61 43.18 33.75
C ALA A 85 0.84 42.23 32.82
N LEU A 86 1.54 41.68 31.83
CA LEU A 86 1.09 40.55 31.02
C LEU A 86 1.50 39.22 31.67
N GLY A 87 0.93 38.10 31.20
CA GLY A 87 1.13 36.80 31.84
C GLY A 87 2.53 36.23 31.60
N SER A 88 3.12 35.61 32.62
CA SER A 88 4.52 35.11 32.67
C SER A 88 4.96 34.16 31.54
N GLY A 89 4.03 33.60 30.77
CA GLY A 89 4.32 32.84 29.55
C GLY A 89 4.75 33.70 28.34
N GLN A 90 4.39 34.99 28.30
CA GLN A 90 4.79 35.89 27.21
C GLN A 90 6.20 36.46 27.43
N ASP A 91 6.52 36.86 28.66
CA ASP A 91 7.85 37.41 28.99
C ASP A 91 8.95 36.36 28.79
N THR A 92 8.71 35.12 29.21
CA THR A 92 9.66 34.01 29.01
C THR A 92 9.91 33.70 27.54
N HIS A 93 8.91 33.84 26.66
CA HIS A 93 9.10 33.79 25.20
C HIS A 93 9.85 35.01 24.65
N ALA A 94 9.61 36.22 25.17
CA ALA A 94 10.32 37.44 24.78
C ALA A 94 11.82 37.36 25.14
N VAL A 95 12.15 36.98 26.38
CA VAL A 95 13.53 36.69 26.83
C VAL A 95 14.16 35.63 25.92
N THR A 96 13.51 34.45 25.78
CA THR A 96 14.06 33.35 24.96
C THR A 96 14.36 33.77 23.51
N LYS A 97 13.51 34.62 22.91
CA LYS A 97 13.75 35.17 21.57
C LYS A 97 14.99 36.07 21.54
N ARG A 98 15.08 37.05 22.45
CA ARG A 98 16.20 38.00 22.50
C ARG A 98 17.52 37.32 22.85
N THR A 99 17.53 36.43 23.85
CA THR A 99 18.70 35.60 24.19
C THR A 99 19.17 34.78 22.99
N ARG A 100 18.28 34.17 22.19
CA ARG A 100 18.64 33.45 20.94
C ARG A 100 19.15 34.38 19.82
N GLU A 101 18.79 35.66 19.85
CA GLU A 101 19.23 36.67 18.87
C GLU A 101 20.54 37.38 19.29
N SER A 102 20.94 37.27 20.56
CA SER A 102 22.19 37.80 21.13
C SER A 102 23.47 37.31 20.45
N THR A 103 24.55 38.08 20.58
CA THR A 103 25.89 37.68 20.11
C THR A 103 26.48 36.56 20.96
N GLN A 104 26.22 36.57 22.26
CA GLN A 104 26.66 35.54 23.22
C GLN A 104 26.11 34.15 22.86
N TYR A 105 24.82 34.05 22.51
CA TYR A 105 24.23 32.78 22.06
C TYR A 105 24.84 32.26 20.77
N LYS A 106 25.06 33.14 19.79
CA LYS A 106 25.69 32.79 18.51
C LYS A 106 27.13 32.32 18.72
N GLN A 107 27.91 33.02 19.55
CA GLN A 107 29.28 32.66 19.91
C GLN A 107 29.35 31.35 20.70
N MET A 108 28.48 31.15 21.70
CA MET A 108 28.37 29.91 22.47
C MET A 108 28.06 28.73 21.55
N MET A 109 27.07 28.86 20.66
CA MET A 109 26.67 27.80 19.72
C MET A 109 27.77 27.48 18.71
N GLN A 110 28.46 28.50 18.17
CA GLN A 110 29.58 28.32 17.26
C GLN A 110 30.78 27.65 17.96
N THR A 111 31.09 28.06 19.20
CA THR A 111 32.18 27.48 20.00
C THR A 111 31.89 26.02 20.34
N LEU A 112 30.68 25.74 20.86
CA LEU A 112 30.24 24.39 21.18
C LEU A 112 30.25 23.49 19.93
N LYS A 113 29.80 23.99 18.77
CA LYS A 113 29.88 23.24 17.51
C LYS A 113 31.34 22.95 17.11
N GLN A 114 32.23 23.93 17.20
CA GLN A 114 33.63 23.75 16.83
C GLN A 114 34.33 22.73 17.73
N THR A 115 34.20 22.85 19.06
CA THR A 115 34.74 21.88 20.02
C THR A 115 34.09 20.51 19.87
N MET A 116 32.78 20.41 19.59
CA MET A 116 32.14 19.11 19.36
C MET A 116 32.67 18.41 18.11
N MET A 117 32.95 19.14 17.02
CA MET A 117 33.60 18.57 15.84
C MET A 117 35.00 18.04 16.17
N VAL A 118 35.85 18.83 16.85
CA VAL A 118 37.20 18.39 17.28
C VAL A 118 37.13 17.17 18.21
N VAL A 119 36.18 17.14 19.14
CA VAL A 119 35.96 16.00 20.05
C VAL A 119 35.50 14.75 19.29
N VAL A 120 34.60 14.89 18.32
CA VAL A 120 34.10 13.77 17.49
C VAL A 120 35.16 13.27 16.50
N GLU A 121 35.90 14.16 15.84
CA GLU A 121 37.06 13.78 15.01
C GLU A 121 38.11 13.07 15.86
N SER A 122 38.40 13.56 17.07
CA SER A 122 39.28 12.88 18.03
C SER A 122 38.71 11.54 18.54
N LEU A 123 37.39 11.33 18.50
CA LEU A 123 36.78 10.02 18.76
C LEU A 123 36.91 9.06 17.58
N ILE A 124 36.68 9.54 16.36
CA ILE A 124 36.83 8.79 15.11
C ILE A 124 38.30 8.40 14.95
N ASN A 125 39.22 9.36 14.99
CA ASN A 125 40.66 9.11 14.89
C ASN A 125 41.17 8.16 15.98
N LYS A 126 40.65 8.24 17.22
CA LYS A 126 41.00 7.24 18.26
C LYS A 126 40.38 5.87 18.00
N PHE A 127 39.17 5.78 17.44
CA PHE A 127 38.55 4.50 17.07
C PHE A 127 39.24 3.85 15.86
N GLU A 128 39.63 4.66 14.88
CA GLU A 128 40.44 4.24 13.74
C GLU A 128 41.86 3.89 14.17
N GLU A 129 42.49 4.62 15.10
CA GLU A 129 43.75 4.20 15.74
C GLU A 129 43.58 2.92 16.56
N ASP A 130 42.49 2.73 17.31
CA ASP A 130 42.24 1.51 18.09
C ASP A 130 42.01 0.30 17.16
N GLN A 131 41.35 0.51 16.01
CA GLN A 131 41.19 -0.50 14.96
C GLN A 131 42.50 -0.77 14.21
N LEU A 132 43.25 0.27 13.81
CA LEU A 132 44.54 0.14 13.14
C LEU A 132 45.60 -0.47 14.06
N LYS A 133 45.62 -0.15 15.37
CA LYS A 133 46.51 -0.81 16.36
C LYS A 133 46.10 -2.25 16.59
N LYS A 134 44.82 -2.59 16.46
CA LYS A 134 44.34 -3.98 16.50
C LYS A 134 44.75 -4.74 15.24
N GLU A 135 44.56 -4.17 14.05
CA GLU A 135 45.05 -4.71 12.78
C GLU A 135 46.59 -4.73 12.69
N GLU A 136 47.28 -3.82 13.37
CA GLU A 136 48.75 -3.78 13.47
C GLU A 136 49.28 -4.73 14.55
N MET A 137 48.53 -5.01 15.62
CA MET A 137 48.79 -6.15 16.51
C MET A 137 48.54 -7.48 15.79
N ASP A 138 47.47 -7.59 15.02
CA ASP A 138 47.17 -8.77 14.19
C ASP A 138 48.22 -8.94 13.08
N ARG A 139 48.78 -7.86 12.53
CA ARG A 139 49.93 -7.91 11.60
C ARG A 139 51.27 -8.16 12.29
N LYS A 140 51.56 -7.58 13.45
CA LYS A 140 52.82 -7.80 14.19
C LYS A 140 52.89 -9.22 14.73
N SER A 141 51.78 -9.75 15.26
CA SER A 141 51.68 -11.17 15.63
C SER A 141 51.81 -12.10 14.41
N GLN A 142 51.37 -11.70 13.21
CA GLN A 142 51.66 -12.45 11.97
C GLN A 142 53.12 -12.30 11.48
N HIS A 143 53.80 -11.18 11.75
CA HIS A 143 55.16 -10.93 11.24
C HIS A 143 56.26 -11.45 12.16
N GLU A 144 56.11 -11.31 13.48
CA GLU A 144 57.04 -11.86 14.48
C GLU A 144 56.97 -13.39 14.57
N GLN A 145 55.89 -14.01 14.09
CA GLN A 145 55.80 -15.47 13.91
C GLN A 145 56.69 -16.02 12.77
N SER A 146 57.43 -15.18 12.03
CA SER A 146 58.22 -15.60 10.86
C SER A 146 59.74 -15.76 11.06
N SER A 147 60.29 -15.55 12.28
CA SER A 147 61.62 -16.06 12.70
C SER A 147 61.91 -15.79 14.20
N SER A 148 62.47 -16.68 15.03
CA SER A 148 62.75 -18.13 14.87
C SER A 148 63.13 -18.81 16.21
N HIS A 149 62.45 -19.91 16.57
CA HIS A 149 62.89 -21.01 17.48
C HIS A 149 63.13 -20.80 19.01
N TYR A 150 62.69 -21.83 19.76
CA TYR A 150 63.04 -22.24 21.15
C TYR A 150 62.47 -21.53 22.42
N THR A 151 61.38 -22.15 22.94
CA THR A 151 61.11 -22.58 24.35
C THR A 151 60.94 -21.63 25.55
N ASP A 152 59.70 -21.65 26.07
CA ASP A 152 59.30 -22.05 27.46
C ASP A 152 59.26 -21.00 28.63
N ASN A 153 58.02 -20.58 28.99
CA ASN A 153 57.37 -20.49 30.33
C ASN A 153 58.10 -19.90 31.58
N CYS A 154 57.44 -19.31 32.60
CA CYS A 154 56.00 -19.17 32.90
C CYS A 154 55.69 -18.03 33.90
N SER A 155 54.37 -17.76 34.06
CA SER A 155 53.68 -17.33 35.31
C SER A 155 53.85 -15.89 35.85
N ASP A 156 52.85 -15.28 36.49
CA ASP A 156 51.37 -15.50 36.56
C ASP A 156 50.74 -14.17 37.07
N SER A 157 49.44 -13.87 37.03
CA SER A 157 48.21 -14.60 36.67
C SER A 157 47.29 -13.61 35.88
N ASP A 158 45.95 -13.69 35.72
CA ASP A 158 44.92 -14.51 36.35
C ASP A 158 44.48 -15.73 35.51
N SER A 159 44.66 -16.88 36.15
CA SER A 159 44.13 -18.20 35.85
C SER A 159 42.90 -18.33 34.90
N SER A 160 43.20 -18.60 33.62
CA SER A 160 42.63 -19.77 32.92
C SER A 160 43.14 -19.95 31.48
N PHE A 161 43.66 -18.90 30.84
CA PHE A 161 44.09 -18.94 29.43
C PHE A 161 45.48 -19.56 29.15
N ASN A 162 46.15 -20.12 30.16
CA ASN A 162 47.37 -20.93 30.00
C ASN A 162 47.03 -22.34 29.47
N GLN A 163 46.62 -22.41 28.21
CA GLN A 163 46.60 -23.64 27.41
C GLN A 163 47.42 -23.39 26.15
N SER A 164 48.68 -23.80 26.19
CA SER A 164 49.62 -23.70 25.07
C SER A 164 49.10 -24.49 23.86
N TYR A 165 48.95 -23.80 22.73
CA TYR A 165 48.64 -24.43 21.45
C TYR A 165 49.85 -25.25 20.99
N ALA A 166 49.88 -26.52 21.38
CA ALA A 166 50.87 -27.47 20.91
C ALA A 166 50.64 -27.77 19.42
N PHE A 167 51.55 -27.30 18.55
CA PHE A 167 51.66 -27.77 17.17
C PHE A 167 51.93 -29.28 17.18
N ILE A 168 50.97 -30.09 16.74
CA ILE A 168 51.09 -31.55 16.76
C ILE A 168 51.71 -32.04 15.45
N LYS A 169 52.86 -32.71 15.53
CA LYS A 169 53.51 -33.32 14.36
C LYS A 169 52.74 -34.54 13.87
N HIS A 170 52.89 -34.88 12.58
CA HIS A 170 52.22 -36.02 11.95
C HIS A 170 52.39 -37.34 12.73
N GLU A 171 53.62 -37.63 13.18
CA GLU A 171 53.96 -38.80 14.01
C GLU A 171 53.23 -38.77 15.37
N GLN A 172 53.05 -37.60 15.97
CA GLN A 172 52.34 -37.43 17.23
C GLN A 172 50.82 -37.62 17.06
N LEU A 173 50.24 -37.28 15.90
CA LEU A 173 48.85 -37.61 15.59
C LEU A 173 48.63 -39.13 15.46
N GLN A 174 49.62 -39.85 14.91
CA GLN A 174 49.59 -41.31 14.86
C GLN A 174 49.73 -41.92 16.27
N VAL A 175 50.65 -41.43 17.10
CA VAL A 175 50.77 -41.85 18.52
C VAL A 175 49.52 -41.50 19.33
N ILE A 176 48.86 -40.37 19.05
CA ILE A 176 47.55 -40.04 19.65
C ILE A 176 46.50 -41.05 19.21
N ALA A 177 46.43 -41.43 17.93
CA ALA A 177 45.51 -42.48 17.48
C ALA A 177 45.79 -43.84 18.18
N GLU A 178 47.06 -44.21 18.38
CA GLU A 178 47.47 -45.44 19.09
C GLU A 178 47.27 -45.37 20.64
N LYS A 179 47.29 -44.17 21.22
CA LYS A 179 46.87 -43.92 22.61
C LYS A 179 45.35 -43.97 22.78
N LEU A 180 44.59 -43.65 21.74
CA LEU A 180 43.11 -43.68 21.70
C LEU A 180 42.52 -45.07 21.41
N ASP A 181 43.35 -46.09 21.19
CA ASP A 181 42.88 -47.46 20.99
C ASP A 181 42.08 -47.99 22.21
N PRO A 182 40.93 -48.66 22.04
CA PRO A 182 40.09 -49.14 23.14
C PRO A 182 40.80 -50.08 24.14
N GLY A 183 41.91 -50.72 23.78
CA GLY A 183 42.73 -51.53 24.68
C GLY A 183 43.61 -50.73 25.65
N ARG A 184 43.62 -49.39 25.57
CA ARG A 184 44.40 -48.50 26.45
C ARG A 184 43.60 -48.06 27.69
N PRO A 185 44.26 -47.88 28.85
CA PRO A 185 43.59 -47.41 30.06
C PRO A 185 42.96 -46.03 29.88
N ARG A 186 41.86 -45.79 30.60
CA ARG A 186 40.99 -44.62 30.51
C ARG A 186 41.76 -43.30 30.51
N GLU A 187 42.72 -43.17 31.42
CA GLU A 187 43.48 -41.96 31.69
C GLU A 187 44.35 -41.57 30.49
N VAL A 188 44.94 -42.56 29.81
CA VAL A 188 45.77 -42.36 28.60
C VAL A 188 44.90 -41.96 27.40
N ARG A 189 43.66 -42.47 27.33
CA ARG A 189 42.69 -42.08 26.29
C ARG A 189 42.17 -40.66 26.52
N LEU A 190 41.89 -40.30 27.78
CA LEU A 190 41.48 -38.94 28.17
C LEU A 190 42.58 -37.90 27.92
N GLU A 191 43.82 -38.20 28.30
CA GLU A 191 45.01 -37.36 28.03
C GLU A 191 45.20 -37.12 26.53
N ALA A 192 45.05 -38.15 25.70
CA ALA A 192 45.18 -38.06 24.25
C ALA A 192 44.06 -37.20 23.62
N LEU A 193 42.80 -37.34 24.06
CA LEU A 193 41.70 -36.48 23.62
C LEU A 193 41.89 -35.03 24.06
N GLN A 194 42.31 -34.81 25.30
CA GLN A 194 42.53 -33.47 25.83
C GLN A 194 43.66 -32.74 25.10
N SER A 195 44.75 -33.47 24.77
CA SER A 195 45.82 -32.98 23.88
C SER A 195 45.29 -32.58 22.50
N LEU A 196 44.41 -33.41 21.91
CA LEU A 196 43.79 -33.14 20.60
C LEU A 196 42.82 -31.92 20.64
N CYS A 197 42.11 -31.70 21.75
CA CYS A 197 41.28 -30.51 21.94
C CYS A 197 42.10 -29.20 21.98
N TYR A 198 43.34 -29.24 22.46
CA TYR A 198 44.22 -28.07 22.52
C TYR A 198 44.94 -27.78 21.18
N ALA A 199 45.13 -28.79 20.33
CA ALA A 199 45.69 -28.65 19.00
C ALA A 199 44.97 -27.57 18.14
N PRO A 200 45.69 -26.81 17.30
CA PRO A 200 45.08 -26.08 16.20
C PRO A 200 44.38 -27.08 15.25
N PRO A 201 43.12 -26.85 14.85
CA PRO A 201 42.44 -27.77 13.92
C PRO A 201 43.22 -27.98 12.62
N SER A 202 43.80 -26.93 12.04
CA SER A 202 44.67 -26.94 10.84
C SER A 202 45.65 -28.12 10.79
N ASP A 203 46.27 -28.43 11.92
CA ASP A 203 47.37 -29.36 12.06
C ASP A 203 46.88 -30.81 12.01
N VAL A 204 45.69 -31.06 12.57
CA VAL A 204 45.03 -32.37 12.54
C VAL A 204 44.47 -32.68 11.14
N LEU A 205 44.06 -31.65 10.40
CA LEU A 205 43.27 -31.74 9.17
C LEU A 205 44.10 -31.94 7.89
N SER A 206 45.41 -31.69 7.98
CA SER A 206 46.38 -31.88 6.88
C SER A 206 47.02 -33.28 6.87
N CYS A 207 46.56 -34.18 7.74
CA CYS A 207 47.20 -35.45 8.05
C CYS A 207 46.64 -36.63 7.25
N GLU A 208 47.49 -37.33 6.48
CA GLU A 208 47.15 -38.59 5.78
C GLU A 208 46.61 -39.67 6.75
N SER A 209 47.09 -39.66 7.99
CA SER A 209 46.64 -40.55 9.08
C SER A 209 45.21 -40.27 9.58
N TRP A 210 44.51 -39.25 9.05
CA TRP A 210 43.14 -38.90 9.43
C TRP A 210 42.18 -40.11 9.37
N THR A 211 42.35 -41.02 8.40
CA THR A 211 41.49 -42.21 8.30
C THR A 211 41.68 -43.23 9.44
N GLY A 212 42.82 -43.18 10.14
CA GLY A 212 43.08 -43.92 11.38
C GLY A 212 42.49 -43.21 12.59
N LEU A 213 42.86 -41.93 12.77
CA LEU A 213 42.37 -41.10 13.88
C LEU A 213 40.84 -41.00 13.92
N ARG A 214 40.19 -40.88 12.75
CA ARG A 214 38.72 -40.91 12.63
C ARG A 214 38.11 -42.19 13.21
N ARG A 215 38.75 -43.35 13.04
CA ARG A 215 38.24 -44.63 13.57
C ARG A 215 38.32 -44.69 15.08
N THR A 216 39.43 -44.25 15.68
CA THR A 216 39.57 -44.25 17.15
C THR A 216 38.75 -43.14 17.81
N LEU A 217 38.60 -41.97 17.19
CA LEU A 217 37.63 -40.95 17.60
C LEU A 217 36.18 -41.42 17.50
N SER A 218 35.83 -42.19 16.46
CA SER A 218 34.47 -42.77 16.34
C SER A 218 34.21 -43.82 17.42
N ALA A 219 35.22 -44.61 17.80
CA ALA A 219 35.11 -45.56 18.91
C ALA A 219 34.98 -44.83 20.26
N ALA A 220 35.76 -43.77 20.49
CA ALA A 220 35.69 -42.95 21.71
C ALA A 220 34.36 -42.17 21.83
N LEU A 221 33.73 -41.79 20.72
CA LEU A 221 32.37 -41.22 20.68
C LEU A 221 31.28 -42.22 21.08
N THR A 222 31.60 -43.52 21.06
CA THR A 222 30.70 -44.62 21.47
C THR A 222 31.12 -45.28 22.80
N ASP A 223 32.09 -44.70 23.52
CA ASP A 223 32.52 -45.19 24.83
C ASP A 223 31.45 -44.87 25.91
N PRO A 224 31.19 -45.76 26.88
CA PRO A 224 30.29 -45.47 28.00
C PRO A 224 30.75 -44.35 28.94
N ASP A 225 32.01 -43.90 28.87
CA ASP A 225 32.52 -42.77 29.65
C ASP A 225 32.10 -41.41 29.06
N PRO A 226 31.27 -40.61 29.77
CA PRO A 226 30.83 -39.32 29.27
C PRO A 226 31.97 -38.30 29.14
N GLU A 227 33.07 -38.42 29.89
CA GLU A 227 34.19 -37.47 29.80
C GLU A 227 34.99 -37.65 28.49
N LEU A 228 35.15 -38.89 28.02
CA LEU A 228 35.77 -39.17 26.73
C LEU A 228 34.92 -38.60 25.59
N SER A 229 33.62 -38.91 25.56
CA SER A 229 32.73 -38.43 24.50
C SER A 229 32.56 -36.91 24.48
N ASP A 230 32.47 -36.26 25.65
CA ASP A 230 32.42 -34.79 25.74
C ASP A 230 33.67 -34.13 25.16
N LYS A 231 34.86 -34.73 25.32
CA LYS A 231 36.09 -34.24 24.69
C LYS A 231 36.08 -34.45 23.17
N VAL A 232 35.61 -35.59 22.66
CA VAL A 232 35.43 -35.79 21.20
C VAL A 232 34.47 -34.75 20.61
N LEU A 233 33.36 -34.47 21.29
CA LEU A 233 32.39 -33.45 20.86
C LEU A 233 32.93 -32.02 20.97
N GLN A 234 33.73 -31.70 21.99
CA GLN A 234 34.45 -30.43 22.09
C GLN A 234 35.42 -30.24 20.91
N PHE A 235 36.16 -31.28 20.55
CA PHE A 235 37.03 -31.27 19.37
C PHE A 235 36.22 -31.08 18.07
N PHE A 236 35.17 -31.86 17.84
CA PHE A 236 34.33 -31.75 16.65
C PHE A 236 33.64 -30.39 16.51
N ALA A 237 33.21 -29.76 17.62
CA ALA A 237 32.71 -28.39 17.59
C ALA A 237 33.77 -27.39 17.13
N LYS A 238 35.01 -27.49 17.67
CA LYS A 238 36.16 -26.70 17.23
C LYS A 238 36.46 -26.93 15.73
N THR A 239 36.31 -28.17 15.25
CA THR A 239 36.45 -28.54 13.83
C THR A 239 35.39 -27.83 12.96
N PHE A 240 34.11 -27.91 13.30
CA PHE A 240 33.02 -27.33 12.49
C PHE A 240 33.19 -25.82 12.24
N SER A 241 33.76 -25.07 13.19
CA SER A 241 33.97 -23.63 13.07
C SER A 241 35.20 -23.21 12.24
N SER A 242 36.06 -24.14 11.80
CA SER A 242 37.43 -23.79 11.34
C SER A 242 38.02 -24.61 10.17
N SER A 243 37.31 -25.60 9.63
CA SER A 243 37.97 -26.71 8.90
C SER A 243 37.76 -26.79 7.37
N PRO A 244 38.71 -27.39 6.62
CA PRO A 244 38.54 -27.74 5.21
C PRO A 244 37.43 -28.78 4.94
N LEU A 245 36.89 -28.73 3.73
CA LEU A 245 35.65 -29.39 3.32
C LEU A 245 35.62 -30.92 3.46
N ASN A 246 36.72 -31.59 3.12
CA ASN A 246 36.81 -33.05 3.15
C ASN A 246 36.61 -33.62 4.56
N VAL A 247 37.21 -32.97 5.57
CA VAL A 247 37.14 -33.48 6.95
C VAL A 247 35.83 -33.09 7.63
N THR A 248 35.27 -31.90 7.36
CA THR A 248 33.98 -31.48 7.93
C THR A 248 32.84 -32.46 7.58
N LYS A 249 32.84 -32.98 6.34
CA LYS A 249 31.97 -34.10 5.92
C LYS A 249 32.20 -35.36 6.76
N ASP A 250 33.46 -35.73 6.95
CA ASP A 250 33.85 -36.95 7.62
C ASP A 250 33.49 -36.93 9.11
N VAL A 251 33.69 -35.80 9.79
CA VAL A 251 33.21 -35.58 11.16
C VAL A 251 31.69 -35.69 11.22
N TYR A 252 30.96 -34.96 10.36
CA TYR A 252 29.50 -35.00 10.33
C TYR A 252 28.94 -36.42 10.12
N SER A 253 29.50 -37.16 9.16
CA SER A 253 29.12 -38.55 8.87
C SER A 253 29.52 -39.53 9.99
N SER A 254 30.54 -39.21 10.81
CA SER A 254 30.92 -40.05 11.96
C SER A 254 29.95 -39.87 13.14
N ILE A 255 29.51 -38.63 13.42
CA ILE A 255 28.47 -38.37 14.43
C ILE A 255 27.14 -38.98 13.97
N ALA A 256 26.76 -38.80 12.70
CA ALA A 256 25.56 -39.41 12.13
C ALA A 256 25.56 -40.95 12.30
N LYS A 257 26.68 -41.63 11.95
CA LYS A 257 26.80 -43.09 12.09
C LYS A 257 26.85 -43.59 13.53
N SER A 258 27.44 -42.81 14.45
CA SER A 258 27.40 -43.09 15.90
C SER A 258 25.97 -43.13 16.41
N LEU A 259 25.14 -42.17 15.97
CA LEU A 259 23.72 -42.11 16.29
C LEU A 259 22.91 -43.21 15.58
N GLU A 260 23.11 -43.42 14.28
CA GLU A 260 22.47 -44.51 13.54
C GLU A 260 22.73 -45.87 14.20
N ALA A 261 23.97 -46.14 14.60
CA ALA A 261 24.35 -47.34 15.33
C ALA A 261 23.66 -47.42 16.70
N HIS A 262 23.65 -46.35 17.50
CA HIS A 262 22.95 -46.33 18.78
C HIS A 262 21.46 -46.68 18.65
N PHE A 263 20.75 -46.06 17.71
CA PHE A 263 19.31 -46.33 17.51
C PHE A 263 19.02 -47.71 16.89
N LEU A 264 19.96 -48.32 16.17
CA LEU A 264 19.83 -49.67 15.63
C LEU A 264 20.14 -50.78 16.66
N TYR A 265 21.18 -50.61 17.48
CA TYR A 265 21.63 -51.62 18.45
C TYR A 265 20.99 -51.46 19.83
N HIS A 266 20.87 -50.24 20.34
CA HIS A 266 20.23 -49.95 21.63
C HIS A 266 18.79 -49.52 21.41
N LYS A 267 17.87 -50.49 21.45
CA LYS A 267 16.42 -50.25 21.39
C LYS A 267 15.91 -49.50 22.63
N LEU A 268 16.03 -48.18 22.61
CA LEU A 268 15.47 -47.29 23.63
C LEU A 268 13.94 -47.26 23.50
N SER A 269 13.24 -47.86 24.46
CA SER A 269 11.78 -47.77 24.61
C SER A 269 11.39 -46.75 25.68
N PHE A 270 10.13 -46.29 25.64
CA PHE A 270 9.55 -45.59 26.79
C PHE A 270 9.34 -46.60 27.93
N PRO A 271 9.87 -46.36 29.15
CA PRO A 271 9.80 -47.37 30.22
C PRO A 271 8.37 -47.68 30.67
N SER A 272 8.01 -48.96 30.71
CA SER A 272 6.77 -49.42 31.34
C SER A 272 6.70 -49.05 32.83
N GLY A 273 5.92 -48.02 33.16
CA GLY A 273 5.48 -47.71 34.52
C GLY A 273 5.99 -46.38 35.11
N SER A 274 7.09 -45.81 34.61
CA SER A 274 7.57 -44.49 35.02
C SER A 274 7.30 -43.44 33.93
N THR A 275 6.61 -42.37 34.30
CA THR A 275 5.94 -41.47 33.34
C THR A 275 6.85 -40.47 32.64
N SER A 276 8.18 -40.49 32.84
CA SER A 276 9.10 -39.45 32.38
C SER A 276 10.41 -39.98 31.80
N ILE A 277 10.81 -39.43 30.64
CA ILE A 277 12.19 -39.42 30.18
C ILE A 277 12.92 -38.31 30.93
N ASP A 278 13.91 -38.70 31.74
CA ASP A 278 14.86 -37.78 32.34
C ASP A 278 16.00 -37.50 31.35
N ALA A 279 16.14 -36.24 30.93
CA ALA A 279 17.20 -35.78 30.04
C ALA A 279 18.58 -35.74 30.71
N ASN A 280 18.65 -35.88 32.04
CA ASN A 280 19.89 -35.90 32.82
C ASN A 280 20.49 -37.32 32.95
N ARG A 281 19.80 -38.38 32.50
CA ARG A 281 20.41 -39.71 32.37
C ARG A 281 21.65 -39.63 31.47
N PRO A 282 22.79 -40.24 31.82
CA PRO A 282 24.04 -40.10 31.06
C PRO A 282 23.86 -40.53 29.60
N ASP A 283 23.24 -41.68 29.34
CA ASP A 283 22.91 -42.20 28.01
C ASP A 283 22.07 -41.22 27.16
N MET A 284 21.09 -40.53 27.77
CA MET A 284 20.24 -39.56 27.06
C MET A 284 20.95 -38.21 26.86
N ALA A 285 21.66 -37.73 27.88
CA ALA A 285 22.45 -36.51 27.80
C ALA A 285 23.55 -36.64 26.72
N HIS A 286 24.18 -37.81 26.62
CA HIS A 286 25.14 -38.16 25.58
C HIS A 286 24.55 -38.04 24.17
N LEU A 287 23.43 -38.73 23.91
CA LEU A 287 22.73 -38.67 22.61
C LEU A 287 22.24 -37.26 22.27
N LEU A 288 21.73 -36.52 23.25
CA LEU A 288 21.29 -35.13 23.09
C LEU A 288 22.44 -34.19 22.74
N LYS A 289 23.64 -34.37 23.31
CA LYS A 289 24.84 -33.60 22.94
C LYS A 289 25.28 -33.88 21.49
N GLN A 290 25.33 -35.15 21.08
CA GLN A 290 25.64 -35.52 19.68
C GLN A 290 24.63 -34.93 18.69
N MET A 291 23.32 -35.12 18.95
CA MET A 291 22.24 -34.57 18.12
C MET A 291 22.22 -33.03 18.09
N ARG A 292 22.56 -32.37 19.21
CA ARG A 292 22.62 -30.91 19.28
C ARG A 292 23.72 -30.37 18.39
N LEU A 293 24.92 -30.94 18.45
CA LEU A 293 26.05 -30.49 17.61
C LEU A 293 25.73 -30.61 16.12
N MET A 294 25.11 -31.73 15.70
CA MET A 294 24.63 -31.89 14.32
C MET A 294 23.55 -30.86 13.94
N ASN A 295 22.60 -30.58 14.84
CA ASN A 295 21.50 -29.65 14.59
C ASN A 295 21.96 -28.19 14.52
N ASP A 296 22.87 -27.78 15.39
CA ASP A 296 23.42 -26.43 15.40
C ASP A 296 24.31 -26.19 14.16
N PHE A 297 25.14 -27.15 13.75
CA PHE A 297 25.84 -27.10 12.45
C PHE A 297 24.87 -26.98 11.27
N GLN A 298 23.76 -27.74 11.26
CA GLN A 298 22.76 -27.66 10.18
C GLN A 298 22.02 -26.33 10.11
N LYS A 299 21.99 -25.54 11.20
CA LYS A 299 21.49 -24.16 11.20
C LYS A 299 22.53 -23.19 10.64
N GLU A 300 23.83 -23.46 10.75
CA GLU A 300 24.86 -22.54 10.28
C GLU A 300 25.21 -22.79 8.82
N VAL A 301 25.53 -24.03 8.45
CA VAL A 301 26.16 -24.44 7.18
C VAL A 301 25.51 -23.88 5.90
N THR A 302 24.22 -23.57 5.95
CA THR A 302 23.47 -22.88 4.88
C THR A 302 24.05 -21.54 4.42
N THR A 303 24.82 -20.83 5.24
CA THR A 303 25.50 -19.57 4.87
C THR A 303 26.68 -19.78 3.92
N PHE A 304 27.31 -20.97 3.96
CA PHE A 304 28.54 -21.26 3.23
C PHE A 304 28.34 -22.16 2.01
N TRP A 305 27.18 -22.82 1.88
CA TRP A 305 26.77 -23.65 0.75
C TRP A 305 27.19 -23.17 -0.65
N ILE A 306 27.08 -21.88 -0.96
CA ILE A 306 27.44 -21.33 -2.28
C ILE A 306 28.95 -21.45 -2.58
N ARG A 307 29.79 -21.50 -1.55
CA ARG A 307 31.25 -21.66 -1.65
C ARG A 307 31.68 -23.12 -1.79
N HIS A 308 30.75 -24.07 -1.94
CA HIS A 308 30.99 -25.50 -1.76
C HIS A 308 30.36 -26.38 -2.87
N PRO A 309 30.96 -27.56 -3.21
CA PRO A 309 30.44 -28.43 -4.26
C PRO A 309 29.08 -29.08 -3.92
N GLU A 310 28.20 -29.27 -4.92
CA GLU A 310 26.84 -29.83 -4.70
C GLU A 310 26.89 -31.20 -4.01
N LYS A 311 27.85 -32.07 -4.38
CA LYS A 311 28.03 -33.39 -3.77
C LYS A 311 28.24 -33.34 -2.25
N TYR A 312 29.04 -32.40 -1.76
CA TYR A 312 29.31 -32.24 -0.31
C TYR A 312 28.01 -31.90 0.45
N MET A 313 27.17 -31.05 -0.14
CA MET A 313 25.86 -30.73 0.40
C MET A 313 24.87 -31.91 0.30
N GLU A 314 24.81 -32.58 -0.86
CA GLU A 314 23.92 -33.73 -1.08
C GLU A 314 24.24 -34.87 -0.13
N GLU A 315 25.52 -35.13 0.15
CA GLU A 315 25.97 -36.10 1.14
C GLU A 315 25.62 -35.68 2.57
N ILE A 316 25.80 -34.41 2.96
CA ILE A 316 25.42 -33.93 4.31
C ILE A 316 23.90 -34.00 4.51
N ILE A 317 23.11 -33.59 3.52
CA ILE A 317 21.65 -33.71 3.53
C ILE A 317 21.23 -35.18 3.59
N GLU A 318 21.86 -36.06 2.81
CA GLU A 318 21.56 -37.50 2.81
C GLU A 318 21.88 -38.18 4.15
N ASN A 319 23.04 -37.90 4.77
CA ASN A 319 23.37 -38.42 6.12
C ASN A 319 22.38 -37.92 7.20
N THR A 320 21.75 -36.75 7.04
CA THR A 320 20.70 -36.28 7.96
C THR A 320 19.37 -37.00 7.68
N LEU A 321 19.00 -37.17 6.41
CA LEU A 321 17.76 -37.84 6.03
C LEU A 321 17.79 -39.36 6.29
N SER A 322 18.95 -40.02 6.22
CA SER A 322 19.12 -41.44 6.58
C SER A 322 18.89 -41.66 8.08
N LEU A 323 19.56 -40.88 8.93
CA LEU A 323 19.41 -40.93 10.39
C LEU A 323 17.96 -40.68 10.81
N LEU A 324 17.29 -39.67 10.25
CA LEU A 324 15.89 -39.38 10.57
C LEU A 324 14.92 -40.45 10.02
N ALA A 325 15.32 -41.23 9.01
CA ALA A 325 14.49 -42.26 8.39
C ALA A 325 14.54 -43.63 9.10
N LEU A 326 15.30 -43.76 10.19
CA LEU A 326 15.29 -44.95 11.05
C LEU A 326 13.97 -45.07 11.83
N HIS A 327 13.17 -46.09 11.48
CA HIS A 327 11.91 -46.42 12.14
C HIS A 327 11.92 -47.88 12.60
N SER A 328 11.30 -48.17 13.75
CA SER A 328 11.21 -49.53 14.28
C SER A 328 10.06 -50.30 13.63
N GLU A 329 10.35 -51.15 12.63
CA GLU A 329 9.32 -51.95 11.94
C GLU A 329 8.57 -52.94 12.84
N GLN A 330 9.10 -53.26 14.03
CA GLN A 330 8.55 -54.27 14.93
C GLN A 330 7.47 -53.75 15.90
N ALA A 331 7.27 -52.43 16.03
CA ALA A 331 6.27 -51.83 16.93
C ALA A 331 4.81 -51.90 16.42
N MET A 332 4.53 -52.76 15.42
CA MET A 332 3.26 -52.82 14.68
C MET A 332 2.62 -54.24 14.62
N SER A 333 3.29 -55.27 15.18
CA SER A 333 2.82 -56.66 15.12
C SER A 333 2.07 -57.16 16.36
N SER A 334 2.00 -56.38 17.45
CA SER A 334 1.21 -56.74 18.64
C SER A 334 0.58 -55.50 19.31
N PRO A 335 -0.68 -55.57 19.78
CA PRO A 335 -1.32 -54.50 20.54
C PRO A 335 -0.83 -54.52 22.00
N GLY A 336 0.43 -54.13 22.20
CA GLY A 336 1.04 -54.10 23.53
C GLY A 336 2.56 -53.84 23.59
N SER A 337 3.26 -53.76 22.46
CA SER A 337 4.68 -53.39 22.44
C SER A 337 4.89 -51.92 22.83
N GLU A 338 5.87 -51.64 23.69
CA GLU A 338 6.32 -50.29 24.01
C GLU A 338 6.69 -49.52 22.73
N LYS A 339 6.36 -48.22 22.66
CA LYS A 339 6.87 -47.36 21.59
C LYS A 339 8.39 -47.22 21.73
N SER A 340 9.11 -47.25 20.62
CA SER A 340 10.54 -46.92 20.57
C SER A 340 10.76 -45.41 20.42
N LEU A 341 11.81 -44.89 21.04
CA LEU A 341 12.31 -43.55 20.83
C LEU A 341 13.04 -43.48 19.47
N GLU A 342 12.56 -42.65 18.55
CA GLU A 342 13.16 -42.47 17.22
C GLU A 342 13.96 -41.15 17.13
N PRO A 343 15.01 -41.04 16.28
CA PRO A 343 15.89 -39.86 16.18
C PRO A 343 15.15 -38.52 15.99
N ILE A 344 14.01 -38.56 15.29
CA ILE A 344 13.16 -37.39 15.03
C ILE A 344 12.58 -36.77 16.31
N HIS A 345 12.41 -37.56 17.38
CA HIS A 345 11.97 -37.05 18.68
C HIS A 345 13.09 -36.19 19.32
N LEU A 346 14.35 -36.64 19.27
CA LEU A 346 15.47 -35.87 19.83
C LEU A 346 15.70 -34.55 19.07
N ILE A 347 15.65 -34.54 17.73
CA ILE A 347 15.79 -33.28 16.98
C ILE A 347 14.60 -32.34 17.22
N SER A 348 13.39 -32.87 17.42
CA SER A 348 12.22 -32.05 17.76
C SER A 348 12.36 -31.36 19.13
N LEU A 349 12.96 -32.04 20.11
CA LEU A 349 13.26 -31.48 21.42
C LEU A 349 14.31 -30.36 21.36
N LEU A 350 15.30 -30.50 20.48
CA LEU A 350 16.43 -29.58 20.33
C LEU A 350 16.15 -28.39 19.40
N ASP A 351 15.17 -28.48 18.50
CA ASP A 351 14.71 -27.38 17.64
C ASP A 351 13.22 -27.53 17.33
N ILE A 352 12.37 -27.14 18.29
CA ILE A 352 10.91 -27.29 18.24
C ILE A 352 10.29 -26.63 16.99
N LYS A 353 10.91 -25.59 16.42
CA LYS A 353 10.40 -24.84 15.25
C LYS A 353 11.04 -25.24 13.91
N ALA A 354 11.84 -26.31 13.88
CA ALA A 354 12.54 -26.81 12.70
C ALA A 354 13.32 -25.70 11.94
N THR A 355 14.04 -24.85 12.69
CA THR A 355 14.84 -23.75 12.13
C THR A 355 15.91 -24.23 11.15
N TRP A 356 16.50 -25.41 11.36
CA TRP A 356 17.42 -26.06 10.41
C TRP A 356 16.77 -26.22 9.03
N PHE A 357 15.58 -26.85 8.98
CA PHE A 357 14.84 -27.08 7.73
C PHE A 357 14.32 -25.78 7.12
N LYS A 358 13.88 -24.82 7.96
CA LYS A 358 13.50 -23.46 7.51
C LYS A 358 14.65 -22.75 6.78
N LYS A 359 15.90 -22.90 7.22
CA LYS A 359 17.08 -22.36 6.53
C LYS A 359 17.42 -23.14 5.27
N TRP A 360 17.43 -24.48 5.31
CA TRP A 360 17.65 -25.33 4.12
C TRP A 360 16.71 -24.96 2.95
N MET A 361 15.43 -24.72 3.25
CA MET A 361 14.39 -24.42 2.25
C MET A 361 14.44 -22.98 1.71
N HIS A 362 15.19 -22.07 2.34
CA HIS A 362 15.33 -20.69 1.91
C HIS A 362 16.14 -20.58 0.60
N GLY A 363 17.35 -21.16 0.58
CA GLY A 363 18.22 -21.19 -0.60
C GLY A 363 17.71 -22.13 -1.70
N TYR A 364 17.75 -21.70 -2.96
CA TYR A 364 17.34 -22.52 -4.12
C TYR A 364 18.15 -23.83 -4.22
N TYR A 365 19.46 -23.73 -4.02
CA TYR A 365 20.44 -24.81 -4.18
C TYR A 365 20.14 -25.97 -3.22
N SER A 366 20.13 -25.72 -1.91
CA SER A 366 19.81 -26.71 -0.87
C SER A 366 18.38 -27.24 -0.94
N ARG A 367 17.39 -26.36 -1.20
CA ARG A 367 15.99 -26.77 -1.36
C ARG A 367 15.81 -27.81 -2.48
N THR A 368 16.51 -27.63 -3.60
CA THR A 368 16.38 -28.50 -4.76
C THR A 368 16.92 -29.91 -4.47
N VAL A 369 18.05 -30.01 -3.78
CA VAL A 369 18.65 -31.28 -3.36
C VAL A 369 17.80 -31.97 -2.28
N ALA A 370 17.37 -31.25 -1.24
CA ALA A 370 16.54 -31.80 -0.16
C ALA A 370 15.21 -32.38 -0.68
N LEU A 371 14.50 -31.65 -1.56
CA LEU A 371 13.25 -32.14 -2.16
C LEU A 371 13.47 -33.33 -3.11
N ARG A 372 14.57 -33.33 -3.90
CA ARG A 372 14.98 -34.45 -4.77
C ARG A 372 15.19 -35.74 -3.97
N LEU A 373 15.85 -35.66 -2.80
CA LEU A 373 16.10 -36.80 -1.93
C LEU A 373 14.83 -37.28 -1.18
N LEU A 374 13.99 -36.35 -0.72
CA LEU A 374 12.69 -36.66 -0.12
C LEU A 374 11.72 -37.31 -1.12
N GLU A 375 11.76 -36.93 -2.40
CA GLU A 375 10.96 -37.55 -3.45
C GLU A 375 11.42 -38.98 -3.78
N ARG A 376 12.73 -39.17 -3.96
CA ARG A 376 13.31 -40.39 -4.55
C ARG A 376 13.74 -41.47 -3.56
N LYS A 377 14.25 -41.10 -2.39
CA LYS A 377 14.81 -42.03 -1.39
C LYS A 377 13.99 -42.04 -0.09
N TYR A 378 13.67 -40.86 0.44
CA TYR A 378 13.17 -40.71 1.82
C TYR A 378 11.69 -40.33 1.93
N LYS A 379 10.87 -40.73 0.95
CA LYS A 379 9.43 -40.38 0.93
C LYS A 379 8.66 -40.90 2.16
N SER A 380 9.18 -41.94 2.83
CA SER A 380 8.71 -42.46 4.12
C SER A 380 8.64 -41.40 5.23
N LEU A 381 9.62 -40.49 5.32
CA LEU A 381 9.65 -39.42 6.31
C LEU A 381 8.38 -38.57 6.28
N VAL A 382 7.94 -38.20 5.06
CA VAL A 382 6.76 -37.36 4.84
C VAL A 382 5.45 -38.09 5.21
N ILE A 383 5.46 -39.43 5.28
CA ILE A 383 4.33 -40.23 5.77
C ILE A 383 4.21 -40.11 7.30
N VAL A 384 5.33 -40.14 8.01
CA VAL A 384 5.35 -40.19 9.49
C VAL A 384 5.12 -38.80 10.09
N LEU A 385 5.67 -37.74 9.47
CA LEU A 385 5.39 -36.33 9.81
C LEU A 385 3.90 -35.95 9.73
N VAL A 386 3.07 -36.75 9.03
CA VAL A 386 1.62 -36.53 8.86
C VAL A 386 0.79 -37.22 9.97
N PHE A 387 1.39 -38.00 10.89
CA PHE A 387 0.64 -38.83 11.84
C PHE A 387 1.21 -38.83 13.28
N CYS A 388 0.69 -37.96 14.17
CA CYS A 388 0.94 -38.04 15.61
C CYS A 388 -0.31 -37.60 16.44
N PRO A 389 -0.64 -38.22 17.59
CA PRO A 389 -1.75 -37.78 18.46
C PRO A 389 -1.42 -36.57 19.35
N SER A 390 -2.45 -35.95 19.93
CA SER A 390 -2.35 -34.74 20.75
C SER A 390 -2.10 -34.99 22.25
N GLY A 391 -1.25 -34.17 22.88
CA GLY A 391 -1.06 -34.07 24.33
C GLY A 391 -0.66 -32.65 24.78
N PRO A 392 -0.82 -32.28 26.07
CA PRO A 392 -0.43 -30.97 26.61
C PRO A 392 0.98 -30.97 27.25
N ALA A 393 1.48 -29.78 27.60
CA ALA A 393 2.75 -29.52 28.32
C ALA A 393 2.50 -29.14 29.80
N ARG A 394 3.48 -28.93 30.71
CA ARG A 394 4.95 -28.78 30.58
C ARG A 394 5.63 -29.03 31.95
N ARG A 395 6.81 -29.69 32.03
CA ARG A 395 7.88 -29.43 33.06
C ARG A 395 9.21 -30.16 32.75
N THR A 396 10.19 -30.10 33.66
CA THR A 396 11.58 -30.61 33.51
C THR A 396 11.74 -32.14 33.48
N LEU A 397 10.63 -32.89 33.44
CA LEU A 397 10.58 -34.34 33.28
C LEU A 397 9.63 -34.63 32.12
N TYR A 398 10.16 -35.01 30.96
CA TYR A 398 9.36 -35.09 29.73
C TYR A 398 8.52 -36.37 29.72
N THR A 399 7.21 -36.24 29.81
CA THR A 399 6.31 -37.37 29.61
C THR A 399 6.26 -37.80 28.14
N SER A 400 5.94 -39.07 27.89
CA SER A 400 5.77 -39.60 26.52
C SER A 400 4.78 -38.76 25.69
N LYS A 401 3.72 -38.23 26.31
CA LYS A 401 2.72 -37.36 25.65
C LYS A 401 3.26 -35.97 25.30
N GLU A 402 4.17 -35.43 26.10
CA GLU A 402 4.83 -34.14 25.82
C GLU A 402 5.84 -34.26 24.68
N LEU A 403 6.58 -35.38 24.61
CA LEU A 403 7.51 -35.63 23.52
C LEU A 403 6.76 -35.86 22.19
N GLU A 404 5.62 -36.56 22.23
CA GLU A 404 4.71 -36.68 21.07
C GLU A 404 4.14 -35.32 20.62
N PHE A 405 3.82 -34.41 21.56
CA PHE A 405 3.39 -33.05 21.25
C PHE A 405 4.53 -32.20 20.64
N VAL A 406 5.74 -32.23 21.20
CA VAL A 406 6.90 -31.51 20.65
C VAL A 406 7.26 -32.03 19.25
N TYR A 407 7.19 -33.34 19.04
CA TYR A 407 7.34 -33.94 17.70
C TYR A 407 6.25 -33.49 16.72
N PHE A 408 4.99 -33.42 17.16
CA PHE A 408 3.89 -32.88 16.34
C PHE A 408 4.11 -31.40 15.95
N ILE A 409 4.53 -30.54 16.88
CA ILE A 409 4.84 -29.13 16.61
C ILE A 409 5.99 -29.00 15.59
N HIS A 410 7.06 -29.79 15.74
CA HIS A 410 8.17 -29.82 14.79
C HIS A 410 7.71 -30.27 13.39
N SER A 411 6.88 -31.32 13.33
CA SER A 411 6.34 -31.87 12.09
C SER A 411 5.44 -30.87 11.35
N LEU A 412 4.58 -30.15 12.08
CA LEU A 412 3.78 -29.04 11.56
C LEU A 412 4.66 -27.94 10.94
N CYS A 413 5.77 -27.58 11.59
CA CYS A 413 6.72 -26.60 11.06
C CYS A 413 7.42 -27.09 9.78
N VAL A 414 7.83 -28.36 9.72
CA VAL A 414 8.44 -28.98 8.52
C VAL A 414 7.44 -29.04 7.35
N LEU A 415 6.23 -29.55 7.59
CA LEU A 415 5.18 -29.66 6.57
C LEU A 415 4.77 -28.28 6.02
N GLY A 416 4.60 -27.27 6.88
CA GLY A 416 4.32 -25.90 6.46
C GLY A 416 5.42 -25.32 5.57
N ARG A 417 6.69 -25.59 5.89
CA ARG A 417 7.85 -25.17 5.08
C ARG A 417 7.94 -25.93 3.76
N LEU A 418 7.42 -27.15 3.69
CA LEU A 418 7.42 -28.01 2.50
C LEU A 418 6.31 -27.61 1.49
N VAL A 419 5.08 -27.37 1.97
CA VAL A 419 3.92 -27.02 1.12
C VAL A 419 4.06 -25.63 0.46
N MET A 420 4.86 -24.73 1.04
CA MET A 420 5.18 -23.41 0.47
C MET A 420 5.92 -23.43 -0.89
N TYR A 421 6.32 -24.59 -1.42
CA TYR A 421 7.05 -24.72 -2.67
C TYR A 421 6.45 -25.79 -3.58
N THR A 422 6.37 -25.50 -4.89
CA THR A 422 5.79 -26.39 -5.94
C THR A 422 6.34 -27.81 -5.89
N ASN A 423 7.67 -28.00 -5.83
CA ASN A 423 8.27 -29.34 -5.76
C ASN A 423 8.03 -30.06 -4.42
N GLY A 424 7.67 -29.36 -3.34
CA GLY A 424 7.20 -29.99 -2.11
C GLY A 424 5.76 -30.48 -2.24
N ARG A 425 4.89 -29.70 -2.88
CA ARG A 425 3.49 -30.09 -3.13
C ARG A 425 3.36 -31.32 -4.04
N LYS A 426 4.28 -31.51 -5.00
CA LYS A 426 4.38 -32.72 -5.84
C LYS A 426 4.63 -34.02 -5.06
N LEU A 427 5.03 -33.96 -3.78
CA LEU A 427 5.17 -35.16 -2.96
C LEU A 427 3.80 -35.79 -2.61
N PHE A 428 2.71 -35.01 -2.69
CA PHE A 428 1.33 -35.47 -2.51
C PHE A 428 0.74 -35.98 -3.85
N PRO A 429 -0.18 -36.96 -3.83
CA PRO A 429 -0.79 -37.57 -2.65
C PRO A 429 0.08 -38.66 -1.98
N ILE A 430 -0.11 -38.85 -0.67
CA ILE A 430 0.73 -39.72 0.17
C ILE A 430 -0.08 -40.91 0.71
N LYS A 431 0.36 -42.14 0.41
CA LYS A 431 -0.24 -43.37 0.96
C LYS A 431 0.21 -43.57 2.42
N VAL A 432 -0.69 -43.36 3.37
CA VAL A 432 -0.47 -43.58 4.81
C VAL A 432 -0.94 -44.99 5.18
N LYS A 433 -0.09 -45.82 5.81
CA LYS A 433 -0.39 -47.25 6.13
C LYS A 433 -1.69 -47.50 6.91
N LYS A 434 -2.31 -46.48 7.53
CA LYS A 434 -3.55 -46.56 8.32
C LYS A 434 -4.81 -46.01 7.62
N ARG A 435 -4.71 -45.46 6.39
CA ARG A 435 -5.85 -44.95 5.60
C ARG A 435 -5.90 -45.69 4.26
N ARG A 436 -7.10 -46.09 3.80
CA ARG A 436 -7.25 -46.79 2.50
C ARG A 436 -6.85 -45.87 1.34
N ASP A 437 -7.35 -44.64 1.39
CA ASP A 437 -7.12 -43.61 0.39
C ASP A 437 -5.86 -42.78 0.73
N PRO A 438 -5.07 -42.36 -0.27
CA PRO A 438 -3.89 -41.54 -0.04
C PRO A 438 -4.30 -40.12 0.35
N VAL A 439 -3.59 -39.54 1.33
CA VAL A 439 -3.78 -38.16 1.78
C VAL A 439 -3.38 -37.21 0.65
N THR A 440 -4.34 -36.47 0.11
CA THR A 440 -4.10 -35.43 -0.91
C THR A 440 -3.54 -34.15 -0.28
N LEU A 441 -3.13 -33.20 -1.11
CA LEU A 441 -2.79 -31.85 -0.66
C LEU A 441 -4.00 -31.17 0.02
N THR A 442 -5.20 -31.36 -0.56
CA THR A 442 -6.47 -30.85 -0.03
C THR A 442 -6.80 -31.45 1.33
N ASP A 443 -6.62 -32.77 1.50
CA ASP A 443 -6.76 -33.44 2.81
C ASP A 443 -5.85 -32.82 3.87
N LEU A 444 -4.58 -32.53 3.54
CA LEU A 444 -3.65 -31.94 4.48
C LEU A 444 -4.12 -30.54 4.93
N VAL A 445 -4.59 -29.71 4.01
CA VAL A 445 -5.11 -28.38 4.34
C VAL A 445 -6.38 -28.47 5.21
N VAL A 446 -7.27 -29.41 4.91
CA VAL A 446 -8.45 -29.72 5.75
C VAL A 446 -8.03 -30.21 7.14
N ILE A 447 -6.97 -31.02 7.27
CA ILE A 447 -6.41 -31.45 8.56
C ILE A 447 -5.85 -30.24 9.34
N LEU A 448 -5.12 -29.33 8.70
CA LEU A 448 -4.60 -28.10 9.32
C LEU A 448 -5.75 -27.23 9.87
N ILE A 449 -6.83 -27.05 9.12
CA ILE A 449 -8.01 -26.29 9.57
C ILE A 449 -8.70 -26.99 10.75
N ASN A 450 -8.77 -28.32 10.76
CA ASN A 450 -9.31 -29.06 11.91
C ASN A 450 -8.41 -28.96 13.16
N ILE A 451 -7.08 -28.86 13.01
CA ILE A 451 -6.16 -28.58 14.13
C ILE A 451 -6.43 -27.18 14.71
N MET A 452 -6.65 -26.17 13.86
CA MET A 452 -7.01 -24.80 14.27
C MET A 452 -8.31 -24.75 15.09
N TYR A 453 -9.25 -25.68 14.84
CA TYR A 453 -10.52 -25.79 15.57
C TYR A 453 -10.42 -26.50 16.93
N GLN A 454 -9.43 -27.37 17.12
CA GLN A 454 -9.38 -28.32 18.26
C GLN A 454 -8.48 -27.86 19.42
N HIS A 455 -7.58 -26.90 19.23
CA HIS A 455 -6.68 -26.45 20.30
C HIS A 455 -7.15 -25.14 20.98
N PRO A 456 -7.35 -25.13 22.32
CA PRO A 456 -7.77 -23.94 23.06
C PRO A 456 -6.65 -22.90 23.24
N LYS A 457 -7.02 -21.65 23.52
CA LYS A 457 -6.09 -20.65 24.10
C LYS A 457 -5.55 -21.18 25.45
N PRO A 458 -4.26 -20.97 25.79
CA PRO A 458 -3.80 -21.15 27.17
C PRO A 458 -4.56 -20.18 28.09
N SER A 459 -4.83 -20.60 29.33
CA SER A 459 -5.45 -19.75 30.34
C SER A 459 -4.51 -18.58 30.72
N CYS A 460 -5.07 -17.38 30.79
CA CYS A 460 -4.31 -16.16 31.08
C CYS A 460 -3.53 -16.27 32.41
N GLY A 461 -2.21 -16.10 32.38
CA GLY A 461 -1.36 -16.11 33.58
C GLY A 461 0.14 -16.11 33.32
N GLU A 462 0.66 -17.05 32.51
CA GLU A 462 2.11 -17.36 32.52
C GLU A 462 2.86 -17.17 31.18
N THR A 463 3.64 -16.09 31.11
CA THR A 463 4.82 -15.87 30.25
C THR A 463 4.64 -15.71 28.73
N THR A 464 5.14 -14.58 28.21
CA THR A 464 5.09 -14.12 26.81
C THR A 464 5.78 -15.02 25.76
N HIS A 465 6.54 -16.05 26.18
CA HIS A 465 7.18 -16.98 25.24
C HIS A 465 6.28 -18.16 24.84
N ALA A 466 5.24 -18.47 25.63
CA ALA A 466 4.40 -19.67 25.44
C ALA A 466 3.53 -19.60 24.18
N ASP A 467 2.93 -18.44 23.88
CA ASP A 467 2.02 -18.25 22.74
C ASP A 467 2.65 -18.57 21.38
N SER A 468 3.97 -18.44 21.27
CA SER A 468 4.72 -18.65 20.02
C SER A 468 4.84 -20.12 19.60
N LEU A 469 4.29 -21.06 20.38
CA LEU A 469 4.36 -22.51 20.17
C LEU A 469 2.97 -23.20 20.14
N SER A 470 1.86 -22.45 20.14
CA SER A 470 0.54 -23.08 20.04
C SER A 470 0.30 -23.67 18.63
N PRO A 471 -0.35 -24.85 18.50
CA PRO A 471 -0.68 -25.42 17.19
C PRO A 471 -1.49 -24.46 16.33
N THR A 472 -2.45 -23.74 16.93
CA THR A 472 -3.31 -22.76 16.27
C THR A 472 -2.52 -21.62 15.66
N ASN A 473 -1.54 -21.04 16.38
CA ASN A 473 -0.72 -19.94 15.86
C ASN A 473 0.23 -20.41 14.75
N LEU A 474 0.75 -21.63 14.84
CA LEU A 474 1.62 -22.21 13.81
C LEU A 474 0.84 -22.61 12.54
N VAL A 475 -0.35 -23.19 12.68
CA VAL A 475 -1.29 -23.39 11.56
C VAL A 475 -1.61 -22.04 10.91
N MET A 476 -1.84 -20.98 11.70
CA MET A 476 -2.08 -19.65 11.14
C MET A 476 -0.85 -19.04 10.45
N GLU A 477 0.39 -19.28 10.90
CA GLU A 477 1.60 -18.90 10.12
C GLU A 477 1.59 -19.62 8.76
N VAL A 478 1.26 -20.91 8.73
CA VAL A 478 1.19 -21.70 7.48
C VAL A 478 0.05 -21.22 6.57
N LEU A 479 -1.18 -21.10 7.05
CA LEU A 479 -2.32 -20.65 6.25
C LEU A 479 -2.11 -19.24 5.69
N ARG A 480 -1.56 -18.31 6.49
CA ARG A 480 -1.18 -16.96 6.02
C ARG A 480 -0.11 -17.02 4.94
N THR A 481 1.01 -17.72 5.17
CA THR A 481 2.10 -17.81 4.18
C THR A 481 1.73 -18.57 2.90
N LEU A 482 0.67 -19.39 2.94
CA LEU A 482 0.04 -19.96 1.74
C LEU A 482 -0.89 -18.95 1.03
N CYS A 483 -1.66 -18.14 1.75
CA CYS A 483 -2.46 -17.05 1.16
C CYS A 483 -1.59 -15.99 0.48
N ASP A 484 -0.51 -15.58 1.15
CA ASP A 484 0.39 -14.49 0.74
C ASP A 484 1.20 -14.83 -0.54
N ARG A 485 1.03 -16.05 -1.11
CA ARG A 485 1.61 -16.51 -2.37
C ARG A 485 0.52 -17.08 -3.28
N THR A 486 0.13 -16.35 -4.31
CA THR A 486 -0.95 -16.70 -5.27
C THR A 486 -0.86 -18.13 -5.82
N GLU A 487 0.29 -18.58 -6.30
CA GLU A 487 0.50 -19.96 -6.78
C GLU A 487 0.22 -21.03 -5.70
N CYS A 488 0.58 -20.73 -4.45
CA CYS A 488 0.38 -21.65 -3.32
C CYS A 488 -1.10 -21.69 -2.93
N ALA A 489 -1.75 -20.52 -2.87
CA ALA A 489 -3.17 -20.40 -2.58
C ALA A 489 -4.05 -21.10 -3.63
N VAL A 490 -3.70 -21.03 -4.92
CA VAL A 490 -4.41 -21.75 -6.00
C VAL A 490 -4.38 -23.27 -5.79
N GLU A 491 -3.21 -23.85 -5.52
CA GLU A 491 -3.07 -25.29 -5.39
C GLU A 491 -3.52 -25.84 -4.02
N CYS A 492 -3.52 -25.01 -2.97
CA CYS A 492 -3.81 -25.45 -1.60
C CYS A 492 -5.17 -24.99 -1.06
N LEU A 493 -5.55 -23.72 -1.28
CA LEU A 493 -6.64 -23.05 -0.57
C LEU A 493 -7.88 -22.81 -1.44
N TYR A 494 -7.71 -22.55 -2.74
CA TYR A 494 -8.82 -22.32 -3.68
C TYR A 494 -9.42 -23.65 -4.18
N GLN A 495 -9.67 -24.56 -3.23
CA GLN A 495 -10.19 -25.91 -3.45
C GLN A 495 -11.51 -26.03 -2.68
N ILE A 496 -12.58 -26.49 -3.35
CA ILE A 496 -13.94 -26.48 -2.78
C ILE A 496 -14.00 -27.09 -1.36
N PRO A 497 -13.42 -28.29 -1.08
CA PRO A 497 -13.47 -28.89 0.27
C PRO A 497 -12.79 -28.07 1.37
N VAL A 498 -11.86 -27.18 1.01
CA VAL A 498 -11.18 -26.28 1.95
C VAL A 498 -12.09 -25.12 2.34
N ILE A 499 -12.80 -24.54 1.37
CA ILE A 499 -13.79 -23.47 1.61
C ILE A 499 -15.00 -24.03 2.39
N GLU A 500 -15.48 -25.22 2.04
CA GLU A 500 -16.49 -25.97 2.79
C GLU A 500 -16.07 -26.18 4.25
N THR A 501 -14.83 -26.65 4.48
CA THR A 501 -14.31 -26.88 5.83
C THR A 501 -14.20 -25.57 6.63
N LEU A 502 -13.68 -24.49 6.02
CA LEU A 502 -13.56 -23.17 6.66
C LEU A 502 -14.92 -22.59 7.09
N LEU A 503 -15.97 -22.80 6.28
CA LEU A 503 -17.31 -22.26 6.52
C LEU A 503 -18.23 -23.19 7.32
N ALA A 504 -17.89 -24.48 7.49
CA ALA A 504 -18.74 -25.44 8.21
C ALA A 504 -19.16 -24.96 9.62
N PRO A 505 -18.30 -24.31 10.45
CA PRO A 505 -18.75 -23.75 11.72
C PRO A 505 -19.75 -22.59 11.55
N VAL A 506 -19.53 -21.71 10.57
CA VAL A 506 -20.39 -20.54 10.28
C VAL A 506 -21.77 -21.01 9.80
N ILE A 507 -21.81 -22.00 8.90
CA ILE A 507 -23.04 -22.63 8.41
C ILE A 507 -23.79 -23.34 9.56
N THR A 508 -23.06 -23.94 10.50
CA THR A 508 -23.65 -24.59 11.69
C THR A 508 -24.32 -23.57 12.63
N LEU A 509 -23.68 -22.42 12.86
CA LEU A 509 -24.25 -21.30 13.62
C LEU A 509 -25.49 -20.70 12.92
N LEU A 510 -25.42 -20.48 11.60
CA LEU A 510 -26.57 -20.00 10.80
C LEU A 510 -27.77 -20.96 10.84
N LYS A 511 -27.51 -22.27 10.98
CA LYS A 511 -28.50 -23.34 11.16
C LYS A 511 -28.94 -23.52 12.63
N GLY A 512 -28.63 -22.57 13.51
CA GLY A 512 -29.11 -22.55 14.90
C GLY A 512 -28.54 -23.67 15.77
N LYS A 513 -27.30 -24.09 15.54
CA LYS A 513 -26.62 -25.15 16.30
C LYS A 513 -25.24 -24.69 16.76
N LEU A 514 -24.83 -25.12 17.96
CA LEU A 514 -23.49 -24.83 18.46
C LEU A 514 -22.47 -25.81 17.83
N PRO A 515 -21.43 -25.34 17.14
CA PRO A 515 -20.38 -26.21 16.62
C PRO A 515 -19.49 -26.75 17.75
N LYS A 516 -18.94 -27.95 17.59
CA LYS A 516 -18.03 -28.58 18.56
C LYS A 516 -16.63 -27.95 18.49
N LEU A 517 -16.46 -26.76 19.07
CA LEU A 517 -15.22 -25.98 19.08
C LEU A 517 -14.76 -25.67 20.50
N ASN A 518 -13.45 -25.73 20.75
CA ASN A 518 -12.86 -25.46 22.06
C ASN A 518 -12.66 -23.96 22.35
N SER A 519 -12.68 -23.10 21.33
CA SER A 519 -12.77 -21.63 21.48
C SER A 519 -13.46 -21.03 20.26
N LEU A 520 -14.73 -20.65 20.43
CA LEU A 520 -15.57 -20.15 19.33
C LEU A 520 -15.08 -18.80 18.78
N GLU A 521 -14.76 -17.86 19.66
CA GLU A 521 -14.24 -16.52 19.32
C GLU A 521 -12.94 -16.61 18.50
N SER A 522 -11.95 -17.38 18.98
CA SER A 522 -10.65 -17.50 18.31
C SER A 522 -10.79 -18.19 16.96
N ALA A 523 -11.57 -19.29 16.89
CA ALA A 523 -11.82 -19.99 15.64
C ALA A 523 -12.52 -19.11 14.60
N LEU A 524 -13.56 -18.36 14.98
CA LEU A 524 -14.25 -17.41 14.08
C LEU A 524 -13.31 -16.29 13.59
N THR A 525 -12.47 -15.75 14.47
CA THR A 525 -11.48 -14.72 14.10
C THR A 525 -10.42 -15.25 13.14
N HIS A 526 -9.97 -16.50 13.30
CA HIS A 526 -9.01 -17.14 12.41
C HIS A 526 -9.63 -17.54 11.04
N ILE A 527 -10.89 -17.98 11.02
CA ILE A 527 -11.66 -18.16 9.78
C ILE A 527 -11.73 -16.83 9.02
N ALA A 528 -12.08 -15.73 9.69
CA ALA A 528 -12.20 -14.42 9.06
C ALA A 528 -10.87 -13.88 8.51
N ASP A 529 -9.75 -13.94 9.23
CA ASP A 529 -8.42 -13.56 8.71
C ASP A 529 -8.02 -14.40 7.49
N THR A 530 -8.37 -15.69 7.46
CA THR A 530 -8.12 -16.56 6.31
C THR A 530 -9.00 -16.21 5.11
N LEU A 531 -10.31 -16.03 5.31
CA LEU A 531 -11.26 -15.67 4.25
C LEU A 531 -10.98 -14.27 3.67
N ALA A 532 -10.64 -13.29 4.51
CA ALA A 532 -10.27 -11.96 4.05
C ALA A 532 -9.04 -12.01 3.13
N ARG A 533 -8.02 -12.82 3.47
CA ARG A 533 -6.83 -13.02 2.63
C ARG A 533 -7.11 -13.77 1.32
N ILE A 534 -8.09 -14.68 1.31
CA ILE A 534 -8.55 -15.29 0.06
C ILE A 534 -9.22 -14.22 -0.82
N ALA A 535 -10.06 -13.35 -0.24
CA ALA A 535 -10.78 -12.29 -0.93
C ALA A 535 -9.90 -11.15 -1.48
N THR A 536 -8.68 -10.91 -0.97
CA THR A 536 -7.77 -9.89 -1.56
C THR A 536 -7.28 -10.27 -2.96
N THR A 537 -7.36 -11.55 -3.32
CA THR A 537 -6.88 -12.08 -4.60
C THR A 537 -8.02 -12.22 -5.59
N GLU A 538 -7.80 -11.88 -6.86
CA GLU A 538 -8.85 -11.94 -7.89
C GLU A 538 -9.45 -13.34 -8.06
N ARG A 539 -8.62 -14.38 -8.08
CA ARG A 539 -9.07 -15.77 -8.21
C ARG A 539 -9.72 -16.32 -6.93
N GLY A 540 -9.28 -15.88 -5.75
CA GLY A 540 -9.94 -16.24 -4.49
C GLY A 540 -11.26 -15.51 -4.29
N LEU A 541 -11.36 -14.24 -4.69
CA LEU A 541 -12.59 -13.46 -4.73
C LEU A 541 -13.61 -14.08 -5.70
N SER A 542 -13.20 -14.39 -6.93
CA SER A 542 -14.06 -15.04 -7.93
C SER A 542 -14.63 -16.37 -7.41
N LEU A 543 -13.81 -17.19 -6.75
CA LEU A 543 -14.26 -18.40 -6.06
C LEU A 543 -15.31 -18.09 -4.97
N LEU A 544 -15.07 -17.10 -4.10
CA LEU A 544 -15.99 -16.76 -3.01
C LEU A 544 -17.34 -16.20 -3.52
N LEU A 545 -17.33 -15.41 -4.60
CA LEU A 545 -18.52 -14.78 -5.17
C LEU A 545 -19.39 -15.75 -5.97
N TYR A 546 -18.78 -16.55 -6.87
CA TYR A 546 -19.50 -17.25 -7.92
C TYR A 546 -19.64 -18.77 -7.76
N ASP A 547 -18.75 -19.44 -7.01
CA ASP A 547 -18.90 -20.88 -6.79
C ASP A 547 -20.15 -21.16 -5.93
N ARG A 548 -20.96 -22.14 -6.33
CA ARG A 548 -22.23 -22.50 -5.69
C ARG A 548 -22.23 -23.93 -5.15
N SER A 549 -21.08 -24.38 -4.67
CA SER A 549 -20.87 -25.69 -4.03
C SER A 549 -21.62 -25.86 -2.70
N LEU A 550 -21.86 -24.77 -1.96
CA LEU A 550 -22.39 -24.82 -0.59
C LEU A 550 -23.92 -24.96 -0.55
N ILE A 551 -24.43 -25.70 0.44
CA ILE A 551 -25.87 -25.93 0.64
C ILE A 551 -26.40 -25.08 1.82
N SER A 552 -27.43 -24.27 1.55
CA SER A 552 -28.02 -23.32 2.50
C SER A 552 -28.74 -23.98 3.69
N ALA A 553 -29.41 -23.18 4.53
CA ALA A 553 -30.33 -23.69 5.55
C ALA A 553 -31.61 -24.28 4.95
N GLU A 554 -32.00 -23.82 3.75
CA GLU A 554 -33.23 -24.16 3.03
C GLU A 554 -33.01 -25.19 1.92
N GLY A 555 -31.76 -25.54 1.62
CA GLY A 555 -31.38 -26.59 0.66
C GLY A 555 -30.86 -26.06 -0.69
N GLU A 556 -30.82 -24.75 -0.89
CA GLU A 556 -30.34 -24.14 -2.13
C GLU A 556 -28.80 -24.12 -2.25
N CYS A 557 -28.32 -24.16 -3.50
CA CYS A 557 -26.90 -24.00 -3.86
C CYS A 557 -26.50 -22.51 -3.81
N ILE A 558 -25.75 -22.15 -2.77
CA ILE A 558 -25.34 -20.78 -2.42
C ILE A 558 -23.81 -20.61 -2.51
N SER A 559 -23.34 -19.36 -2.61
CA SER A 559 -21.90 -19.07 -2.61
C SER A 559 -21.34 -18.76 -1.23
N ALA A 560 -20.01 -18.86 -1.11
CA ALA A 560 -19.30 -18.57 0.14
C ALA A 560 -19.51 -17.11 0.61
N ALA A 561 -19.58 -16.17 -0.32
CA ALA A 561 -19.92 -14.78 -0.04
C ALA A 561 -21.32 -14.64 0.59
N HIS A 562 -22.33 -15.39 0.11
CA HIS A 562 -23.67 -15.38 0.69
C HIS A 562 -23.68 -15.86 2.15
N VAL A 563 -22.96 -16.94 2.47
CA VAL A 563 -22.79 -17.44 3.85
C VAL A 563 -22.15 -16.38 4.75
N VAL A 564 -21.03 -15.79 4.31
CA VAL A 564 -20.31 -14.76 5.07
C VAL A 564 -21.18 -13.53 5.32
N VAL A 565 -21.93 -13.09 4.31
CA VAL A 565 -22.75 -11.87 4.39
C VAL A 565 -23.99 -12.07 5.25
N GLN A 566 -24.74 -13.17 5.11
CA GLN A 566 -25.86 -13.49 6.01
C GLN A 566 -25.42 -13.58 7.47
N PHE A 567 -24.26 -14.19 7.74
CA PHE A 567 -23.69 -14.26 9.08
C PHE A 567 -23.33 -12.86 9.62
N THR A 568 -22.69 -12.03 8.80
CA THR A 568 -22.35 -10.64 9.15
C THR A 568 -23.60 -9.78 9.43
N GLN A 569 -24.67 -9.93 8.65
CA GLN A 569 -25.94 -9.24 8.89
C GLN A 569 -26.56 -9.64 10.24
N ARG A 570 -26.68 -10.96 10.53
CA ARG A 570 -27.24 -11.44 11.80
C ARG A 570 -26.38 -11.09 13.03
N LEU A 571 -25.06 -11.01 12.87
CA LEU A 571 -24.14 -10.48 13.89
C LEU A 571 -24.42 -9.00 14.20
N LEU A 572 -24.53 -8.15 13.16
CA LEU A 572 -24.82 -6.72 13.30
C LEU A 572 -26.21 -6.46 13.92
N ALA A 573 -27.21 -7.24 13.52
CA ALA A 573 -28.58 -7.12 14.03
C ALA A 573 -28.75 -7.69 15.46
N LYS A 574 -27.78 -8.45 15.98
CA LYS A 574 -27.85 -9.24 17.23
C LYS A 574 -28.97 -10.30 17.23
N GLU A 575 -29.32 -10.85 16.06
CA GLU A 575 -30.43 -11.79 15.87
C GLU A 575 -30.10 -13.26 16.19
N LEU A 576 -28.83 -13.59 16.43
CA LEU A 576 -28.42 -14.96 16.75
C LEU A 576 -28.76 -15.29 18.21
N HIS A 577 -30.01 -15.69 18.48
CA HIS A 577 -30.56 -15.96 19.82
C HIS A 577 -29.68 -16.85 20.73
N LEU A 578 -28.88 -17.77 20.17
CA LEU A 578 -27.92 -18.60 20.91
C LEU A 578 -26.80 -17.81 21.63
N PHE A 579 -26.60 -16.54 21.29
CA PHE A 579 -25.62 -15.65 21.92
C PHE A 579 -26.26 -14.65 22.91
N SER A 580 -27.54 -14.82 23.24
CA SER A 580 -28.20 -14.00 24.28
C SER A 580 -27.64 -14.23 25.68
N GLU A 581 -26.83 -15.28 25.89
CA GLU A 581 -26.14 -15.61 27.14
C GLU A 581 -24.60 -15.44 27.02
N LEU A 582 -24.09 -15.12 25.83
CA LEU A 582 -22.66 -15.05 25.50
C LEU A 582 -22.41 -13.84 24.60
N GLU A 583 -22.06 -12.70 25.21
CA GLU A 583 -21.76 -11.47 24.48
C GLU A 583 -20.67 -11.70 23.43
N ILE A 584 -21.03 -11.53 22.15
CA ILE A 584 -20.08 -11.67 21.04
C ILE A 584 -19.10 -10.47 21.09
N PRO A 585 -17.78 -10.70 21.26
CA PRO A 585 -16.83 -9.61 21.28
C PRO A 585 -16.84 -8.82 19.97
N PRO A 586 -16.80 -7.47 19.99
CA PRO A 586 -16.78 -6.64 18.78
C PRO A 586 -15.69 -7.01 17.77
N ALA A 587 -14.59 -7.62 18.23
CA ALA A 587 -13.52 -8.17 17.40
C ALA A 587 -14.00 -9.22 16.38
N VAL A 588 -14.94 -10.11 16.76
CA VAL A 588 -15.46 -11.16 15.85
C VAL A 588 -16.33 -10.54 14.76
N SER A 589 -17.26 -9.66 15.15
CA SER A 589 -18.09 -8.90 14.21
C SER A 589 -17.22 -8.08 13.25
N GLY A 590 -16.22 -7.36 13.78
CA GLY A 590 -15.27 -6.58 13.00
C GLY A 590 -14.46 -7.41 12.00
N ALA A 591 -14.02 -8.61 12.39
CA ALA A 591 -13.31 -9.52 11.50
C ALA A 591 -14.19 -9.97 10.33
N PHE A 592 -15.47 -10.29 10.54
CA PHE A 592 -16.40 -10.68 9.48
C PHE A 592 -16.83 -9.50 8.58
N ILE A 593 -17.01 -8.30 9.14
CA ILE A 593 -17.18 -7.07 8.34
C ILE A 593 -15.94 -6.81 7.47
N PHE A 594 -14.73 -7.08 7.98
CA PHE A 594 -13.50 -6.95 7.20
C PHE A 594 -13.41 -7.96 6.04
N VAL A 595 -13.91 -9.20 6.19
CA VAL A 595 -14.08 -10.13 5.04
C VAL A 595 -15.02 -9.51 4.00
N CYS A 596 -16.14 -8.93 4.43
CA CYS A 596 -17.08 -8.25 3.53
C CYS A 596 -16.42 -7.08 2.79
N ARG A 597 -15.61 -6.27 3.48
CA ARG A 597 -14.82 -5.15 2.90
C ARG A 597 -13.91 -5.61 1.77
N GLN A 598 -13.16 -6.70 1.95
CA GLN A 598 -12.30 -7.21 0.88
C GLN A 598 -13.09 -7.65 -0.37
N MET A 599 -14.38 -7.98 -0.23
CA MET A 599 -15.27 -8.22 -1.38
C MET A 599 -15.85 -6.92 -1.97
N TYR A 600 -16.49 -6.06 -1.17
CA TYR A 600 -17.18 -4.86 -1.67
C TYR A 600 -16.25 -3.70 -2.09
N ASN A 601 -14.97 -3.73 -1.71
CA ASN A 601 -13.96 -2.79 -2.22
C ASN A 601 -13.66 -2.96 -3.72
N THR A 602 -14.22 -4.00 -4.37
CA THR A 602 -14.15 -4.22 -5.81
C THR A 602 -15.48 -3.92 -6.49
N CYS A 603 -15.45 -3.38 -7.72
CA CYS A 603 -16.69 -3.06 -8.45
C CYS A 603 -17.54 -4.32 -8.70
N GLU A 604 -16.90 -5.42 -9.08
CA GLU A 604 -17.50 -6.74 -9.28
C GLU A 604 -18.15 -7.30 -7.99
N GLY A 605 -17.40 -7.36 -6.89
CA GLY A 605 -17.90 -7.85 -5.61
C GLY A 605 -19.03 -6.99 -5.04
N LEU A 606 -18.98 -5.66 -5.22
CA LEU A 606 -20.08 -4.79 -4.80
C LEU A 606 -21.37 -5.08 -5.57
N GLN A 607 -21.31 -5.37 -6.87
CA GLN A 607 -22.52 -5.70 -7.66
C GLN A 607 -23.14 -7.02 -7.21
N VAL A 608 -22.32 -8.03 -6.88
CA VAL A 608 -22.79 -9.30 -6.31
C VAL A 608 -23.36 -9.13 -4.90
N LEU A 609 -22.82 -8.21 -4.10
CA LEU A 609 -23.24 -7.96 -2.71
C LEU A 609 -24.32 -6.88 -2.53
N ARG A 610 -24.69 -6.15 -3.59
CA ARG A 610 -25.76 -5.13 -3.58
C ARG A 610 -27.08 -5.63 -2.97
N PRO A 611 -27.59 -6.85 -3.21
CA PRO A 611 -28.88 -7.30 -2.69
C PRO A 611 -28.99 -7.42 -1.16
N TYR A 612 -27.86 -7.37 -0.43
CA TYR A 612 -27.83 -7.53 1.03
C TYR A 612 -27.83 -6.19 1.80
N SER A 613 -27.83 -5.03 1.11
CA SER A 613 -27.82 -3.70 1.74
C SER A 613 -26.80 -3.53 2.89
N LEU A 614 -25.59 -4.09 2.74
CA LEU A 614 -24.57 -4.10 3.82
C LEU A 614 -24.24 -2.72 4.38
N HIS A 615 -24.26 -1.69 3.53
CA HIS A 615 -24.08 -0.28 3.92
C HIS A 615 -25.16 0.18 4.91
N GLU A 616 -26.44 -0.15 4.68
CA GLU A 616 -27.51 0.09 5.65
C GLU A 616 -27.30 -0.68 6.96
N CYS A 617 -26.90 -1.96 6.90
CA CYS A 617 -26.69 -2.78 8.09
C CYS A 617 -25.59 -2.20 8.99
N ILE A 618 -24.48 -1.78 8.39
CA ILE A 618 -23.35 -1.16 9.11
C ILE A 618 -23.75 0.23 9.62
N ALA A 619 -24.46 1.05 8.85
CA ALA A 619 -24.93 2.37 9.28
C ALA A 619 -25.97 2.29 10.42
N LYS A 620 -26.89 1.33 10.38
CA LYS A 620 -27.86 1.06 11.46
C LYS A 620 -27.15 0.63 12.75
N ALA A 621 -26.07 -0.15 12.65
CA ALA A 621 -25.23 -0.49 13.80
C ALA A 621 -24.42 0.70 14.32
N TRP A 622 -23.85 1.52 13.42
CA TRP A 622 -23.09 2.72 13.76
C TRP A 622 -23.94 3.73 14.55
N ARG A 623 -25.08 4.17 14.02
CA ARG A 623 -26.00 5.11 14.70
C ARG A 623 -26.43 4.60 16.09
N LYS A 624 -26.55 3.27 16.26
CA LYS A 624 -26.87 2.64 17.55
C LYS A 624 -25.71 2.69 18.54
N THR A 625 -24.46 2.65 18.07
CA THR A 625 -23.26 2.86 18.90
C THR A 625 -23.08 4.34 19.25
N SER A 626 -23.16 5.27 18.29
CA SER A 626 -22.98 6.71 18.52
C SER A 626 -23.97 7.24 19.56
N SER A 627 -25.25 6.87 19.43
CA SER A 627 -26.31 7.25 20.38
C SER A 627 -26.21 6.59 21.76
N MET A 628 -25.23 5.70 21.98
CA MET A 628 -24.81 5.23 23.31
C MET A 628 -23.56 5.98 23.79
N SER A 629 -22.59 6.23 22.90
CA SER A 629 -21.39 7.06 23.14
C SER A 629 -21.75 8.45 23.69
N GLU A 630 -22.71 9.14 23.07
CA GLU A 630 -23.25 10.44 23.52
C GLU A 630 -23.86 10.44 24.93
N ARG A 631 -24.19 9.27 25.49
CA ARG A 631 -24.82 9.13 26.81
C ARG A 631 -23.80 8.88 27.93
N VAL A 632 -22.52 8.75 27.61
CA VAL A 632 -21.45 8.60 28.60
C VAL A 632 -21.15 9.96 29.23
N PRO A 633 -21.46 10.19 30.52
CA PRO A 633 -21.20 11.48 31.16
C PRO A 633 -19.70 11.71 31.32
N THR A 634 -19.30 12.99 31.40
CA THR A 634 -17.90 13.43 31.53
C THR A 634 -17.18 12.63 32.63
N PRO A 635 -16.04 11.97 32.34
CA PRO A 635 -15.45 11.01 33.27
C PRO A 635 -14.97 11.69 34.55
N VAL A 636 -15.50 11.22 35.69
CA VAL A 636 -15.07 11.67 37.02
C VAL A 636 -13.60 11.27 37.24
N PRO A 637 -12.72 12.18 37.69
CA PRO A 637 -11.32 11.86 37.95
C PRO A 637 -11.17 10.68 38.93
N GLY A 638 -10.59 9.57 38.45
CA GLY A 638 -10.37 8.35 39.23
C GLY A 638 -11.15 7.11 38.75
N ALA A 639 -12.07 7.22 37.78
CA ALA A 639 -12.74 6.07 37.19
C ALA A 639 -11.81 5.26 36.25
N PRO A 640 -11.93 3.91 36.17
CA PRO A 640 -11.06 3.08 35.33
C PRO A 640 -11.35 3.26 33.82
N PRO A 641 -10.33 3.49 32.96
CA PRO A 641 -10.50 3.95 31.57
C PRO A 641 -10.90 2.87 30.53
N ALA A 642 -11.39 1.71 30.97
CA ALA A 642 -11.46 0.50 30.14
C ALA A 642 -12.67 0.43 29.18
N ILE A 643 -13.81 1.05 29.51
CA ILE A 643 -15.07 0.83 28.77
C ILE A 643 -15.19 1.83 27.60
N ALA A 644 -15.13 3.13 27.87
CA ALA A 644 -15.29 4.18 26.86
C ALA A 644 -14.27 4.08 25.70
N SER A 645 -13.06 3.60 25.98
CA SER A 645 -12.02 3.39 24.97
C SER A 645 -12.33 2.24 23.99
N GLN A 646 -13.14 1.25 24.40
CA GLN A 646 -13.53 0.13 23.56
C GLN A 646 -14.76 0.44 22.68
N GLU A 647 -15.68 1.28 23.15
CA GLU A 647 -16.84 1.72 22.36
C GLU A 647 -16.42 2.66 21.22
N VAL A 648 -15.54 3.64 21.49
CA VAL A 648 -14.96 4.53 20.46
C VAL A 648 -14.19 3.73 19.41
N ALA A 649 -13.41 2.72 19.82
CA ALA A 649 -12.68 1.87 18.88
C ALA A 649 -13.59 1.00 17.98
N TRP A 650 -14.80 0.67 18.45
CA TRP A 650 -15.81 0.00 17.63
C TRP A 650 -16.51 0.97 16.66
N GLU A 651 -16.82 2.19 17.11
CA GLU A 651 -17.34 3.27 16.25
C GLU A 651 -16.37 3.63 15.12
N GLU A 652 -15.09 3.88 15.44
CA GLU A 652 -14.03 4.12 14.44
C GLU A 652 -13.96 2.98 13.40
N MET A 653 -14.15 1.74 13.81
CA MET A 653 -14.11 0.59 12.91
C MET A 653 -15.34 0.52 12.00
N LEU A 654 -16.53 0.87 12.48
CA LEU A 654 -17.73 0.94 11.64
C LEU A 654 -17.60 2.06 10.60
N LEU A 655 -17.06 3.22 11.00
CA LEU A 655 -16.75 4.34 10.09
C LEU A 655 -15.70 3.97 9.04
N ASP A 656 -14.60 3.28 9.39
CA ASP A 656 -13.60 2.82 8.40
C ASP A 656 -14.21 1.88 7.36
N ASN A 657 -15.15 1.01 7.76
CA ASN A 657 -15.84 0.10 6.84
C ASN A 657 -16.90 0.82 5.98
N LEU A 658 -17.66 1.77 6.53
CA LEU A 658 -18.56 2.63 5.73
C LEU A 658 -17.78 3.44 4.69
N LEU A 659 -16.71 4.13 5.11
CA LEU A 659 -15.80 4.89 4.27
C LEU A 659 -15.26 4.05 3.10
N ASN A 660 -15.00 2.75 3.31
CA ASN A 660 -14.46 1.85 2.29
C ASN A 660 -15.42 1.58 1.11
N PHE A 661 -16.73 1.83 1.23
CA PHE A 661 -17.61 1.83 0.05
C PHE A 661 -17.20 2.90 -0.99
N ALA A 662 -16.57 4.01 -0.57
CA ALA A 662 -15.99 5.02 -1.47
C ALA A 662 -14.71 4.55 -2.22
N ALA A 663 -14.37 3.26 -2.18
CA ALA A 663 -13.40 2.66 -3.09
C ALA A 663 -13.94 2.43 -4.52
N THR A 664 -15.26 2.53 -4.73
CA THR A 664 -15.92 2.37 -6.04
C THR A 664 -17.02 3.43 -6.28
N PRO A 665 -17.27 3.87 -7.53
CA PRO A 665 -18.23 4.94 -7.81
C PRO A 665 -19.68 4.63 -7.36
N LYS A 666 -20.10 3.37 -7.51
CA LYS A 666 -21.41 2.91 -7.03
C LYS A 666 -21.46 2.76 -5.51
N GLY A 667 -20.35 2.46 -4.87
CA GLY A 667 -20.27 2.37 -3.41
C GLY A 667 -20.32 3.74 -2.74
N LEU A 668 -19.75 4.79 -3.35
CA LEU A 668 -19.92 6.17 -2.86
C LEU A 668 -21.39 6.61 -2.85
N LEU A 669 -22.19 6.19 -3.83
CA LEU A 669 -23.66 6.37 -3.82
C LEU A 669 -24.30 5.69 -2.60
N LEU A 670 -23.98 4.41 -2.37
CA LEU A 670 -24.51 3.67 -1.22
C LEU A 670 -24.06 4.27 0.12
N LEU A 671 -22.86 4.84 0.20
CA LEU A 671 -22.35 5.54 1.38
C LEU A 671 -23.13 6.84 1.63
N GLN A 672 -23.32 7.68 0.61
CA GLN A 672 -24.11 8.92 0.77
C GLN A 672 -25.57 8.62 1.12
N GLN A 673 -26.16 7.53 0.61
CA GLN A 673 -27.48 7.03 1.04
C GLN A 673 -27.56 6.63 2.52
N THR A 674 -26.43 6.47 3.23
CA THR A 674 -26.43 6.26 4.70
C THR A 674 -26.40 7.55 5.53
N GLY A 675 -26.18 8.72 4.91
CA GLY A 675 -25.98 10.00 5.61
C GLY A 675 -24.58 10.19 6.23
N ALA A 676 -23.87 9.10 6.56
CA ALA A 676 -22.63 9.09 7.37
C ALA A 676 -21.37 9.65 6.67
N ILE A 677 -21.51 10.47 5.62
CA ILE A 677 -20.40 10.94 4.78
C ILE A 677 -19.49 11.93 5.53
N ASN A 678 -20.06 12.81 6.36
CA ASN A 678 -19.31 13.82 7.11
C ASN A 678 -18.39 13.18 8.16
N GLU A 679 -18.91 12.17 8.84
CA GLU A 679 -18.26 11.42 9.91
C GLU A 679 -17.19 10.49 9.33
N CYS A 680 -17.48 9.83 8.20
CA CYS A 680 -16.49 9.04 7.47
C CYS A 680 -15.32 9.89 6.95
N VAL A 681 -15.58 11.10 6.46
CA VAL A 681 -14.52 12.01 5.98
C VAL A 681 -13.75 12.64 7.14
N THR A 682 -14.41 13.00 8.24
CA THR A 682 -13.75 13.47 9.48
C THR A 682 -12.85 12.38 10.08
N TYR A 683 -13.30 11.12 10.05
CA TYR A 683 -12.49 9.96 10.41
C TYR A 683 -11.27 9.78 9.49
N MET A 684 -11.46 9.91 8.17
CA MET A 684 -10.37 9.87 7.19
C MET A 684 -9.32 10.97 7.46
N PHE A 685 -9.75 12.18 7.82
CA PHE A 685 -8.86 13.28 8.20
C PHE A 685 -8.10 13.01 9.51
N SER A 686 -8.78 12.48 10.52
CA SER A 686 -8.20 12.04 11.80
C SER A 686 -7.11 10.97 11.59
N ARG A 687 -7.24 10.08 10.59
CA ARG A 687 -6.19 9.13 10.20
C ARG A 687 -5.08 9.73 9.35
N PHE A 688 -5.42 10.65 8.43
CA PHE A 688 -4.46 11.34 7.56
C PHE A 688 -3.44 12.15 8.37
N THR A 689 -3.91 12.99 9.28
CA THR A 689 -3.07 13.81 10.18
C THR A 689 -2.15 12.96 11.06
N LYS A 690 -2.63 11.81 11.56
CA LYS A 690 -1.85 10.82 12.33
C LYS A 690 -0.92 9.94 11.47
N LYS A 691 -0.88 10.13 10.14
CA LYS A 691 -0.06 9.36 9.16
C LYS A 691 -0.20 7.83 9.28
N LEU A 692 -1.38 7.34 9.69
CA LEU A 692 -1.61 5.91 9.96
C LEU A 692 -1.73 5.09 8.67
N GLN A 693 -1.23 3.83 8.71
CA GLN A 693 -1.42 2.87 7.62
C GLN A 693 -2.91 2.48 7.49
N VAL A 694 -3.45 2.49 6.27
CA VAL A 694 -4.89 2.33 6.00
C VAL A 694 -5.43 0.97 6.43
N SER A 695 -4.71 -0.12 6.12
CA SER A 695 -4.95 -1.45 6.70
C SER A 695 -3.75 -2.37 6.55
N ARG A 696 -3.85 -3.60 7.07
CA ARG A 696 -2.86 -4.67 6.87
C ARG A 696 -2.85 -5.28 5.46
N CYS A 697 -3.83 -4.94 4.61
CA CYS A 697 -4.01 -5.54 3.28
C CYS A 697 -3.91 -4.52 2.14
N GLU A 698 -4.29 -3.26 2.37
CA GLU A 698 -4.26 -2.19 1.36
C GLU A 698 -2.90 -1.46 1.40
N LYS A 699 -2.15 -1.52 0.29
CA LYS A 699 -0.80 -0.93 0.16
C LYS A 699 -0.80 0.57 -0.22
N PHE A 700 -1.97 1.15 -0.47
CA PHE A 700 -2.13 2.50 -0.99
C PHE A 700 -2.94 3.36 -0.01
N GLY A 701 -2.55 4.64 0.14
CA GLY A 701 -3.23 5.58 1.03
C GLY A 701 -4.62 5.98 0.54
N TYR A 702 -5.39 6.68 1.38
CA TYR A 702 -6.73 7.19 1.09
C TYR A 702 -6.83 8.14 -0.14
N GLY A 703 -5.73 8.46 -0.84
CA GLY A 703 -5.72 9.38 -1.99
C GLY A 703 -6.77 9.07 -3.06
N VAL A 704 -6.89 7.79 -3.48
CA VAL A 704 -7.92 7.35 -4.45
C VAL A 704 -9.35 7.56 -3.92
N MET A 705 -9.55 7.51 -2.61
CA MET A 705 -10.85 7.66 -1.96
C MET A 705 -11.21 9.13 -1.73
N VAL A 706 -10.28 9.99 -1.30
CA VAL A 706 -10.41 11.45 -1.32
C VAL A 706 -10.81 11.92 -2.72
N THR A 707 -10.11 11.37 -3.72
CA THR A 707 -10.33 11.61 -5.16
C THR A 707 -11.74 11.20 -5.60
N GLN A 708 -12.29 10.06 -5.14
CA GLN A 708 -13.70 9.71 -5.40
C GLN A 708 -14.69 10.60 -4.63
N VAL A 709 -14.47 10.85 -3.33
CA VAL A 709 -15.35 11.69 -2.50
C VAL A 709 -15.50 13.10 -3.10
N ALA A 710 -14.39 13.69 -3.58
CA ALA A 710 -14.35 15.00 -4.23
C ALA A 710 -15.07 15.10 -5.60
N THR A 711 -15.60 14.01 -6.18
CA THR A 711 -16.40 14.12 -7.41
C THR A 711 -17.86 14.54 -7.17
N THR A 712 -18.27 14.67 -5.90
CA THR A 712 -19.66 14.86 -5.46
C THR A 712 -19.77 16.08 -4.55
N ALA A 713 -20.86 16.86 -4.66
CA ALA A 713 -21.05 18.05 -3.84
C ALA A 713 -21.06 17.75 -2.32
N PRO A 714 -21.78 16.72 -1.81
CA PRO A 714 -21.75 16.40 -0.37
C PRO A 714 -20.37 15.91 0.09
N GLY A 715 -19.61 15.24 -0.78
CA GLY A 715 -18.28 14.75 -0.47
C GLY A 715 -17.22 15.85 -0.42
N ILE A 716 -17.24 16.81 -1.35
CA ILE A 716 -16.31 17.95 -1.29
C ILE A 716 -16.68 18.91 -0.15
N ALA A 717 -17.97 19.09 0.15
CA ALA A 717 -18.42 19.85 1.32
C ALA A 717 -17.89 19.21 2.62
N ALA A 718 -17.97 17.89 2.76
CA ALA A 718 -17.39 17.14 3.89
C ALA A 718 -15.85 17.27 3.98
N LEU A 719 -15.15 17.30 2.84
CA LEU A 719 -13.70 17.55 2.79
C LEU A 719 -13.34 19.00 3.17
N GLN A 720 -14.20 19.98 2.87
CA GLN A 720 -14.02 21.37 3.32
C GLN A 720 -14.29 21.51 4.83
N SER A 721 -15.41 20.99 5.33
CA SER A 721 -15.84 21.15 6.73
C SER A 721 -14.95 20.40 7.73
N SER A 722 -14.38 19.26 7.35
CA SER A 722 -13.41 18.51 8.16
C SER A 722 -12.02 19.15 8.23
N GLY A 723 -11.74 20.21 7.46
CA GLY A 723 -10.42 20.85 7.38
C GLY A 723 -9.44 20.17 6.41
N PHE A 724 -9.81 19.06 5.75
CA PHE A 724 -8.94 18.34 4.82
C PHE A 724 -8.44 19.24 3.69
N VAL A 725 -9.33 20.05 3.10
CA VAL A 725 -8.97 21.03 2.06
C VAL A 725 -7.96 22.06 2.58
N GLN A 726 -8.16 22.58 3.79
CA GLN A 726 -7.25 23.56 4.39
C GLN A 726 -5.85 22.98 4.60
N THR A 727 -5.73 21.72 5.02
CA THR A 727 -4.41 21.06 5.15
C THR A 727 -3.72 20.90 3.80
N ILE A 728 -4.42 20.51 2.72
CA ILE A 728 -3.82 20.46 1.38
C ILE A 728 -3.32 21.85 0.94
N VAL A 729 -4.12 22.89 1.18
CA VAL A 729 -3.79 24.28 0.83
C VAL A 729 -2.55 24.77 1.58
N VAL A 730 -2.44 24.48 2.89
CA VAL A 730 -1.29 24.88 3.71
C VAL A 730 -0.03 24.03 3.44
N GLU A 731 -0.17 22.72 3.18
CA GLU A 731 0.94 21.87 2.69
C GLU A 731 1.46 22.33 1.32
N LEU A 732 0.60 22.86 0.46
CA LEU A 732 1.00 23.45 -0.81
C LEU A 732 1.66 24.82 -0.63
N TRP A 733 1.03 25.71 0.15
CA TRP A 733 1.56 27.06 0.39
C TRP A 733 2.95 27.02 1.02
N SER A 734 3.17 26.14 1.99
CA SER A 734 4.51 25.90 2.54
C SER A 734 5.46 25.30 1.50
N ALA A 735 5.05 24.28 0.73
CA ALA A 735 5.91 23.71 -0.31
C ALA A 735 6.41 24.74 -1.34
N LEU A 736 5.60 25.75 -1.69
CA LEU A 736 5.97 26.84 -2.58
C LEU A 736 6.74 27.97 -1.86
N GLU A 737 6.13 28.58 -0.85
CA GLU A 737 6.53 29.89 -0.27
C GLU A 737 7.30 29.77 1.06
N CYS A 738 7.20 28.67 1.80
CA CYS A 738 7.79 28.53 3.15
C CYS A 738 8.50 27.17 3.31
N GLY A 739 9.81 27.15 3.04
CA GLY A 739 10.64 25.94 3.00
C GLY A 739 10.47 24.98 4.19
N ARG A 740 10.65 23.68 3.92
CA ARG A 740 10.24 22.55 4.81
C ARG A 740 10.94 22.42 6.17
N GLU A 741 11.80 23.36 6.57
CA GLU A 741 12.45 23.34 7.88
C GLU A 741 11.78 24.35 8.82
N ASP A 742 11.35 23.91 9.99
CA ASP A 742 10.70 24.74 11.04
C ASP A 742 11.61 25.83 11.66
N VAL A 743 12.81 26.05 11.10
CA VAL A 743 13.81 27.03 11.56
C VAL A 743 13.47 28.46 11.10
N ARG A 744 12.22 28.88 11.39
CA ARG A 744 11.63 30.21 11.19
C ARG A 744 11.59 30.70 9.71
N VAL A 745 10.39 31.11 9.27
CA VAL A 745 10.13 31.74 7.96
C VAL A 745 10.99 33.00 7.76
N VAL A 746 12.17 32.84 7.15
CA VAL A 746 13.19 33.89 6.95
C VAL A 746 13.91 33.79 5.60
N HIS A 747 13.98 32.60 4.96
CA HIS A 747 14.70 32.41 3.71
C HIS A 747 13.85 31.68 2.65
N PRO A 748 13.71 32.22 1.42
CA PRO A 748 13.12 31.50 0.29
C PRO A 748 14.06 30.42 -0.23
N LYS A 749 13.51 29.44 -0.98
CA LYS A 749 14.31 28.41 -1.66
C LYS A 749 15.18 29.02 -2.77
N SER A 750 16.31 28.38 -3.06
CA SER A 750 17.02 28.54 -4.33
C SER A 750 16.10 28.16 -5.51
N THR A 751 16.10 28.94 -6.59
CA THR A 751 15.22 28.79 -7.75
C THR A 751 15.33 27.42 -8.44
N PRO A 752 14.29 26.55 -8.40
CA PRO A 752 14.18 25.40 -9.30
C PRO A 752 14.05 25.86 -10.77
N MET A 753 14.53 25.03 -11.70
CA MET A 753 14.52 25.30 -13.15
C MET A 753 13.29 24.75 -13.88
N ASP A 754 12.46 23.94 -13.21
CA ASP A 754 11.27 23.29 -13.78
C ASP A 754 9.97 23.96 -13.27
N PRO A 755 8.93 24.13 -14.12
CA PRO A 755 7.69 24.84 -13.75
C PRO A 755 6.80 24.09 -12.74
N ILE A 756 7.10 22.82 -12.44
CA ILE A 756 6.64 22.14 -11.23
C ILE A 756 7.83 21.41 -10.62
N ASP A 757 8.43 21.98 -9.57
CA ASP A 757 9.44 21.30 -8.76
C ASP A 757 8.88 19.99 -8.18
N ARG A 758 9.69 18.92 -8.23
CA ARG A 758 9.42 17.61 -7.64
C ARG A 758 9.07 17.69 -6.15
N SER A 759 9.55 18.71 -5.42
CA SER A 759 9.18 18.93 -4.01
C SER A 759 7.71 19.39 -3.82
N CYS A 760 7.09 19.95 -4.86
CA CYS A 760 5.71 20.46 -4.90
C CYS A 760 4.75 19.56 -5.70
N LEU A 761 5.26 18.71 -6.60
CA LEU A 761 4.46 17.84 -7.49
C LEU A 761 3.39 17.02 -6.75
N LYS A 762 3.68 16.49 -5.56
CA LYS A 762 2.69 15.75 -4.75
C LYS A 762 1.51 16.63 -4.33
N SER A 763 1.78 17.87 -3.92
CA SER A 763 0.77 18.83 -3.49
C SER A 763 -0.05 19.35 -4.68
N PHE A 764 0.61 19.59 -5.82
CA PHE A 764 -0.06 19.89 -7.11
C PHE A 764 -1.04 18.79 -7.51
N LEU A 765 -0.59 17.53 -7.58
CA LEU A 765 -1.45 16.40 -7.94
C LEU A 765 -2.58 16.19 -6.90
N SER A 766 -2.33 16.48 -5.63
CA SER A 766 -3.37 16.41 -4.59
C SER A 766 -4.48 17.46 -4.82
N LEU A 767 -4.11 18.68 -5.23
CA LEU A 767 -5.05 19.75 -5.57
C LEU A 767 -5.77 19.50 -6.92
N VAL A 768 -5.08 18.96 -7.93
CA VAL A 768 -5.69 18.53 -9.20
C VAL A 768 -6.67 17.38 -9.00
N ASN A 769 -6.40 16.45 -8.07
CA ASN A 769 -7.35 15.41 -7.68
C ASN A 769 -8.60 15.98 -6.99
N LEU A 770 -8.42 16.94 -6.08
CA LEU A 770 -9.51 17.62 -5.38
C LEU A 770 -10.41 18.41 -6.34
N LEU A 771 -9.81 19.21 -7.22
CA LEU A 771 -10.52 20.08 -8.18
C LEU A 771 -10.79 19.40 -9.53
N SER A 772 -10.68 18.08 -9.57
CA SER A 772 -10.83 17.27 -10.78
C SER A 772 -12.23 17.28 -11.40
N SER A 773 -13.25 17.62 -10.59
CA SER A 773 -14.68 17.56 -10.92
C SER A 773 -15.31 18.96 -10.92
N PRO A 774 -16.35 19.22 -11.74
CA PRO A 774 -16.98 20.54 -11.78
C PRO A 774 -17.76 20.84 -10.50
N HIS A 775 -18.31 19.81 -9.84
CA HIS A 775 -18.95 19.94 -8.53
C HIS A 775 -17.98 20.43 -7.45
N ALA A 776 -16.72 20.01 -7.47
CA ALA A 776 -15.70 20.48 -6.53
C ALA A 776 -15.33 21.94 -6.76
N VAL A 777 -15.17 22.35 -8.02
CA VAL A 777 -14.91 23.75 -8.38
C VAL A 777 -16.11 24.62 -7.98
N TRP A 778 -17.35 24.16 -8.23
CA TRP A 778 -18.57 24.89 -7.87
C TRP A 778 -18.77 25.03 -6.35
N GLU A 779 -18.67 23.97 -5.56
CA GLU A 779 -18.89 24.04 -4.11
C GLU A 779 -17.80 24.87 -3.38
N LEU A 780 -16.57 24.91 -3.92
CA LEU A 780 -15.46 25.65 -3.31
C LEU A 780 -15.38 27.12 -3.72
N LEU A 781 -15.92 27.51 -4.88
CA LEU A 781 -15.73 28.85 -5.48
C LEU A 781 -17.03 29.51 -5.94
N GLY A 782 -18.08 28.74 -6.24
CA GLY A 782 -19.32 29.22 -6.82
C GLY A 782 -19.99 30.30 -5.99
N HIS A 783 -20.30 31.43 -6.65
CA HIS A 783 -20.91 32.62 -6.06
C HIS A 783 -20.05 33.31 -4.98
N ARG A 784 -18.75 32.98 -4.86
CA ARG A 784 -17.82 33.61 -3.91
C ARG A 784 -16.99 34.68 -4.63
N ALA A 785 -17.06 35.91 -4.16
CA ALA A 785 -16.20 37.00 -4.62
C ALA A 785 -14.75 36.81 -4.16
N LEU A 786 -13.79 37.27 -4.97
CA LEU A 786 -12.37 37.19 -4.65
C LEU A 786 -11.97 38.14 -3.50
N PRO A 787 -11.17 37.69 -2.51
CA PRO A 787 -10.76 38.49 -1.36
C PRO A 787 -10.14 39.86 -1.67
N ASN A 788 -9.31 40.00 -2.71
CA ASN A 788 -8.68 41.26 -3.18
C ASN A 788 -8.31 42.23 -2.04
N LYS A 789 -7.46 41.79 -1.10
CA LYS A 789 -7.11 42.60 0.08
C LYS A 789 -6.26 43.80 -0.32
N MET A 790 -6.49 44.93 0.36
CA MET A 790 -5.69 46.15 0.16
C MET A 790 -4.21 45.94 0.53
N GLU A 791 -3.96 45.14 1.56
CA GLU A 791 -2.63 44.71 2.00
C GLU A 791 -2.68 43.22 2.39
N TYR A 792 -1.57 42.51 2.21
CA TYR A 792 -1.38 41.11 2.63
C TYR A 792 -0.13 41.02 3.51
N ASN A 793 -0.19 40.29 4.62
CA ASN A 793 1.01 40.12 5.47
C ASN A 793 1.93 39.02 4.90
N LEU A 794 3.26 39.22 4.94
CA LEU A 794 4.26 38.20 4.53
C LEU A 794 4.26 36.91 5.39
N ARG A 795 3.47 36.86 6.46
CA ARG A 795 3.22 35.66 7.30
C ARG A 795 1.84 35.03 7.07
N GLU A 796 1.02 35.64 6.23
CA GLU A 796 -0.34 35.21 5.95
C GLU A 796 -0.31 34.10 4.90
N MET A 797 -0.65 32.88 5.32
CA MET A 797 -0.77 31.72 4.45
C MET A 797 -2.17 31.67 3.82
N ALA A 798 -2.26 31.17 2.58
CA ALA A 798 -3.54 30.75 2.04
C ALA A 798 -4.15 29.63 2.91
N THR A 799 -5.47 29.62 3.09
CA THR A 799 -6.19 28.61 3.88
C THR A 799 -7.30 27.90 3.10
N SER A 800 -7.76 28.52 2.02
CA SER A 800 -8.79 28.02 1.12
C SER A 800 -8.30 28.01 -0.33
N VAL A 801 -8.99 27.26 -1.19
CA VAL A 801 -8.73 27.29 -2.65
C VAL A 801 -9.02 28.67 -3.24
N LEU A 802 -9.95 29.44 -2.66
CA LEU A 802 -10.23 30.81 -3.06
C LEU A 802 -9.03 31.75 -2.77
N ASP A 803 -8.35 31.59 -1.63
CA ASP A 803 -7.12 32.33 -1.31
C ASP A 803 -5.99 32.00 -2.31
N LEU A 804 -5.86 30.72 -2.69
CA LEU A 804 -4.89 30.30 -3.72
C LEU A 804 -5.22 30.92 -5.09
N MET A 805 -6.50 30.95 -5.48
CA MET A 805 -6.90 31.60 -6.72
C MET A 805 -6.61 33.10 -6.71
N ASP A 806 -6.95 33.78 -5.61
CA ASP A 806 -6.76 35.22 -5.44
C ASP A 806 -5.30 35.65 -5.47
N ARG A 807 -4.36 34.83 -4.95
CA ARG A 807 -2.93 35.18 -4.86
C ARG A 807 -2.01 34.51 -5.89
N LEU A 808 -2.37 33.35 -6.44
CA LEU A 808 -1.51 32.62 -7.40
C LEU A 808 -2.00 32.70 -8.85
N ILE A 809 -3.31 32.85 -9.07
CA ILE A 809 -3.92 32.79 -10.41
C ILE A 809 -4.38 34.17 -10.87
N ILE A 810 -5.15 34.86 -10.04
CA ILE A 810 -5.87 36.09 -10.38
C ILE A 810 -5.11 37.27 -9.75
N ILE A 811 -3.90 37.48 -10.26
CA ILE A 811 -3.00 38.55 -9.83
C ILE A 811 -3.32 39.80 -10.66
N ASN A 812 -3.97 40.78 -10.02
CA ASN A 812 -4.52 41.99 -10.62
C ASN A 812 -4.09 43.28 -9.88
N SER A 813 -3.07 43.19 -9.02
CA SER A 813 -2.53 44.32 -8.26
C SER A 813 -1.09 44.06 -7.81
N ASP A 814 -0.28 45.12 -7.71
CA ASP A 814 1.08 45.06 -7.17
C ASP A 814 1.11 44.53 -5.73
N THR A 815 0.05 44.81 -4.95
CA THR A 815 -0.13 44.32 -3.58
C THR A 815 -0.20 42.80 -3.50
N LYS A 816 -0.65 42.11 -4.56
CA LYS A 816 -0.62 40.64 -4.66
C LYS A 816 0.75 40.14 -5.11
N ILE A 817 1.40 40.81 -6.07
CA ILE A 817 2.77 40.51 -6.53
C ILE A 817 3.74 40.55 -5.33
N HIS A 818 3.69 41.64 -4.55
CA HIS A 818 4.48 41.83 -3.33
C HIS A 818 4.05 40.94 -2.15
N SER A 819 2.96 40.17 -2.28
CA SER A 819 2.53 39.19 -1.27
C SER A 819 3.21 37.83 -1.39
N LEU A 820 3.99 37.60 -2.46
CA LEU A 820 4.68 36.34 -2.75
C LEU A 820 6.20 36.54 -2.62
N PHE A 821 6.90 35.56 -2.04
CA PHE A 821 8.36 35.54 -2.00
C PHE A 821 8.97 35.15 -3.35
N ASN A 822 8.24 34.43 -4.21
CA ASN A 822 8.70 34.03 -5.54
C ASN A 822 7.57 34.13 -6.59
N TYR A 823 7.23 35.37 -6.95
CA TYR A 823 6.15 35.70 -7.88
C TYR A 823 6.14 34.85 -9.16
N GLU A 824 7.28 34.76 -9.88
CA GLU A 824 7.35 34.05 -11.16
C GLU A 824 6.97 32.58 -11.03
N GLN A 825 7.52 31.88 -10.03
CA GLN A 825 7.27 30.44 -9.86
C GLN A 825 5.87 30.16 -9.31
N SER A 826 5.43 30.96 -8.35
CA SER A 826 4.11 30.80 -7.72
C SER A 826 2.96 31.21 -8.67
N HIS A 827 3.17 32.19 -9.55
CA HIS A 827 2.23 32.51 -10.63
C HIS A 827 2.28 31.48 -11.77
N THR A 828 3.47 31.00 -12.17
CA THR A 828 3.60 29.88 -13.14
C THR A 828 2.85 28.65 -12.65
N PHE A 829 2.99 28.29 -11.37
CA PHE A 829 2.25 27.20 -10.73
C PHE A 829 0.73 27.44 -10.81
N GLY A 830 0.27 28.65 -10.49
CA GLY A 830 -1.13 29.04 -10.57
C GLY A 830 -1.70 28.90 -11.98
N LEU A 831 -0.99 29.41 -12.99
CA LEU A 831 -1.33 29.27 -14.41
C LEU A 831 -1.34 27.79 -14.84
N ARG A 832 -0.37 26.99 -14.39
CA ARG A 832 -0.30 25.56 -14.68
C ARG A 832 -1.49 24.79 -14.11
N LEU A 833 -1.94 25.12 -12.90
CA LEU A 833 -3.17 24.60 -12.29
C LEU A 833 -4.41 25.06 -13.06
N LEU A 834 -4.50 26.35 -13.38
CA LEU A 834 -5.61 26.94 -14.17
C LEU A 834 -5.78 26.22 -15.52
N SER A 835 -4.68 25.92 -16.21
CA SER A 835 -4.70 25.19 -17.49
C SER A 835 -5.39 23.82 -17.38
N VAL A 836 -5.16 23.11 -16.27
CA VAL A 836 -5.80 21.81 -15.97
C VAL A 836 -7.27 21.98 -15.57
N LEU A 837 -7.62 23.03 -14.81
CA LEU A 837 -9.01 23.35 -14.46
C LEU A 837 -9.84 23.66 -15.71
N CYS A 838 -9.31 24.48 -16.62
CA CYS A 838 -9.95 24.86 -17.88
C CYS A 838 -10.10 23.72 -18.90
N CYS A 839 -9.56 22.52 -18.63
CA CYS A 839 -9.81 21.35 -19.47
C CYS A 839 -11.20 20.74 -19.23
N ASN A 840 -11.84 21.02 -18.10
CA ASN A 840 -13.27 20.79 -17.89
C ASN A 840 -14.03 22.05 -18.31
N LEU A 841 -14.92 21.92 -19.29
CA LEU A 841 -15.60 23.10 -19.87
C LEU A 841 -16.62 23.74 -18.92
N ASP A 842 -17.25 22.99 -18.02
CA ASP A 842 -18.15 23.55 -17.00
C ASP A 842 -17.35 24.34 -15.95
N SER A 843 -16.20 23.81 -15.51
CA SER A 843 -15.27 24.52 -14.62
C SER A 843 -14.74 25.80 -15.27
N PHE A 844 -14.43 25.79 -16.57
CA PHE A 844 -14.04 27.00 -17.30
C PHE A 844 -15.18 28.03 -17.35
N LEU A 845 -16.39 27.63 -17.75
CA LEU A 845 -17.54 28.54 -17.83
C LEU A 845 -17.86 29.19 -16.47
N LEU A 846 -17.73 28.45 -15.38
CA LEU A 846 -17.86 28.98 -14.02
C LEU A 846 -16.86 30.11 -13.77
N LEU A 847 -15.55 29.84 -13.93
CA LEU A 847 -14.48 30.82 -13.68
C LEU A 847 -14.57 32.04 -14.60
N GLU A 848 -14.90 31.83 -15.87
CA GLU A 848 -15.09 32.91 -16.85
C GLU A 848 -16.29 33.79 -16.48
N SER A 849 -17.42 33.19 -16.07
CA SER A 849 -18.64 33.94 -15.72
C SER A 849 -18.54 34.74 -14.42
N GLN A 850 -17.69 34.31 -13.47
CA GLN A 850 -17.54 34.96 -12.16
C GLN A 850 -16.33 35.90 -12.07
N TYR A 851 -15.25 35.61 -12.79
CA TYR A 851 -13.98 36.36 -12.66
C TYR A 851 -13.47 36.96 -13.99
N ASN A 852 -14.20 36.80 -15.10
CA ASN A 852 -13.85 37.34 -16.43
C ASN A 852 -12.41 36.97 -16.85
N LEU A 853 -12.07 35.69 -16.65
CA LEU A 853 -10.72 35.13 -16.74
C LEU A 853 -10.02 35.44 -18.06
N SER A 854 -10.74 35.37 -19.19
CA SER A 854 -10.16 35.60 -20.51
C SER A 854 -9.65 37.02 -20.70
N GLU A 855 -10.38 38.04 -20.24
CA GLU A 855 -9.94 39.45 -20.32
C GLU A 855 -8.80 39.74 -19.34
N LEU A 856 -8.77 39.08 -18.18
CA LEU A 856 -7.68 39.24 -17.20
C LEU A 856 -6.36 38.65 -17.72
N LEU A 857 -6.41 37.46 -18.34
CA LEU A 857 -5.25 36.87 -19.02
C LEU A 857 -4.80 37.72 -20.23
N LEU A 858 -5.74 38.29 -20.99
CA LEU A 858 -5.42 39.23 -22.07
C LEU A 858 -4.80 40.52 -21.55
N GLN A 859 -5.28 41.08 -20.44
CA GLN A 859 -4.71 42.29 -19.84
C GLN A 859 -3.25 42.06 -19.46
N GLY A 860 -2.95 40.99 -18.68
CA GLY A 860 -1.58 40.64 -18.35
C GLY A 860 -0.70 40.42 -19.59
N GLN A 861 -1.27 39.91 -20.70
CA GLN A 861 -0.54 39.73 -21.96
C GLN A 861 -0.31 41.04 -22.74
N ARG A 862 -1.10 42.09 -22.47
CA ARG A 862 -0.88 43.47 -22.94
C ARG A 862 0.11 44.24 -22.06
N ASP A 863 0.19 43.90 -20.78
CA ASP A 863 1.14 44.50 -19.83
C ASP A 863 2.61 44.08 -20.10
N ASP A 864 2.83 42.95 -20.80
CA ASP A 864 4.16 42.49 -21.25
C ASP A 864 4.66 43.18 -22.55
N VAL A 865 3.95 44.17 -23.10
CA VAL A 865 4.35 44.84 -24.36
C VAL A 865 5.41 45.88 -24.07
N THR A 866 6.56 45.80 -24.74
CA THR A 866 7.65 46.78 -24.58
C THR A 866 7.26 48.16 -25.12
N GLU A 867 7.77 49.23 -24.50
CA GLU A 867 7.51 50.60 -25.00
C GLU A 867 8.00 50.74 -26.45
N PRO A 868 7.20 51.33 -27.36
CA PRO A 868 7.49 51.36 -28.79
C PRO A 868 8.72 52.21 -29.09
N SER A 869 9.88 51.56 -29.23
CA SER A 869 11.12 52.23 -29.59
C SER A 869 10.97 52.91 -30.95
N ALA A 870 11.37 54.19 -31.04
CA ALA A 870 10.91 55.09 -32.10
C ALA A 870 11.53 54.85 -33.51
N ARG A 871 11.99 53.63 -33.82
CA ARG A 871 12.65 53.25 -35.08
C ARG A 871 12.35 51.82 -35.53
N HIS A 872 11.37 51.71 -36.43
CA HIS A 872 11.18 50.59 -37.37
C HIS A 872 10.79 49.20 -36.81
N THR A 873 9.51 49.01 -36.45
CA THR A 873 8.53 48.29 -37.30
C THR A 873 7.12 48.28 -36.67
N ASN A 874 6.08 47.97 -37.45
CA ASN A 874 4.69 47.89 -36.96
C ASN A 874 4.38 46.49 -36.43
N SER A 875 5.06 46.08 -35.36
CA SER A 875 4.81 44.83 -34.63
C SER A 875 5.09 45.05 -33.16
N ASP A 876 4.12 44.75 -32.31
CA ASP A 876 4.26 44.86 -30.85
C ASP A 876 5.31 43.82 -30.38
N GLU A 877 6.44 44.29 -29.85
CA GLU A 877 7.48 43.41 -29.31
C GLU A 877 7.11 43.01 -27.88
N PHE A 878 6.49 41.84 -27.74
CA PHE A 878 6.17 41.20 -26.46
C PHE A 878 7.43 40.67 -25.76
N ILE A 879 7.48 40.79 -24.44
CA ILE A 879 8.43 40.04 -23.62
C ILE A 879 8.05 38.55 -23.69
N ILE A 880 9.04 37.68 -23.98
CA ILE A 880 8.85 36.23 -24.10
C ILE A 880 9.61 35.54 -22.96
N ASP A 881 8.85 34.96 -22.02
CA ASP A 881 9.30 34.36 -20.77
C ASP A 881 8.46 33.11 -20.43
N GLY A 882 8.59 32.56 -19.22
CA GLY A 882 7.77 31.43 -18.78
C GLY A 882 6.28 31.78 -18.59
N LEU A 883 5.99 32.97 -18.05
CA LEU A 883 4.61 33.38 -17.73
C LEU A 883 3.80 33.69 -18.99
N SER A 884 4.36 34.42 -19.96
CA SER A 884 3.74 34.73 -21.24
C SER A 884 3.51 33.47 -22.09
N VAL A 885 4.42 32.51 -22.07
CA VAL A 885 4.25 31.22 -22.77
C VAL A 885 3.10 30.39 -22.17
N GLU A 886 3.01 30.29 -20.84
CA GLU A 886 1.89 29.59 -20.19
C GLU A 886 0.56 30.35 -20.36
N ARG A 887 0.55 31.69 -20.24
CA ARG A 887 -0.63 32.53 -20.51
C ARG A 887 -1.10 32.40 -21.95
N ASN A 888 -0.20 32.45 -22.93
CA ASN A 888 -0.51 32.24 -24.34
C ASN A 888 -1.08 30.82 -24.60
N HIS A 889 -0.53 29.77 -23.96
CA HIS A 889 -1.12 28.43 -24.05
C HIS A 889 -2.55 28.39 -23.48
N ILE A 890 -2.81 29.02 -22.34
CA ILE A 890 -4.14 29.07 -21.72
C ILE A 890 -5.11 29.87 -22.60
N LEU A 891 -4.72 31.05 -23.10
CA LEU A 891 -5.50 31.88 -24.01
C LEU A 891 -5.90 31.15 -25.29
N VAL A 892 -4.98 30.40 -25.92
CA VAL A 892 -5.32 29.54 -27.06
C VAL A 892 -6.22 28.37 -26.64
N ARG A 893 -5.98 27.74 -25.49
CA ARG A 893 -6.77 26.60 -24.98
C ARG A 893 -8.21 26.96 -24.63
N ILE A 894 -8.47 28.13 -24.06
CA ILE A 894 -9.83 28.63 -23.78
C ILE A 894 -10.48 29.25 -25.02
N GLY A 895 -9.69 29.89 -25.89
CA GLY A 895 -10.15 30.49 -27.14
C GLY A 895 -10.45 29.50 -28.28
N THR A 896 -9.96 28.26 -28.21
CA THR A 896 -10.23 27.18 -29.18
C THR A 896 -10.92 25.98 -28.56
N VAL A 897 -11.99 25.52 -29.21
CA VAL A 897 -12.64 24.24 -28.91
C VAL A 897 -12.50 23.33 -30.13
N GLY A 898 -12.02 22.10 -29.96
CA GLY A 898 -11.80 21.18 -31.09
C GLY A 898 -10.98 19.93 -30.77
N GLY A 899 -11.11 18.92 -31.63
CA GLY A 899 -10.26 17.71 -31.63
C GLY A 899 -8.84 17.95 -32.17
N PRO A 900 -8.00 16.90 -32.19
CA PRO A 900 -6.60 16.97 -32.60
C PRO A 900 -6.39 17.36 -34.08
N SER A 901 -7.38 17.17 -34.94
CA SER A 901 -7.35 17.59 -36.35
C SER A 901 -7.94 18.99 -36.59
N GLU A 902 -8.45 19.65 -35.54
CA GLU A 902 -9.30 20.85 -35.65
C GLU A 902 -8.62 22.10 -35.05
N ARG A 903 -7.93 21.94 -33.91
CA ARG A 903 -7.15 23.01 -33.26
C ARG A 903 -5.71 22.58 -33.02
N ARG A 904 -4.82 23.57 -32.90
CA ARG A 904 -3.40 23.38 -32.58
C ARG A 904 -3.06 24.22 -31.36
N LEU A 905 -2.63 23.59 -30.27
CA LEU A 905 -2.16 24.29 -29.07
C LEU A 905 -0.65 24.60 -29.21
N PRO A 906 -0.15 25.74 -28.68
CA PRO A 906 1.29 26.02 -28.66
C PRO A 906 2.02 25.16 -27.62
N PRO A 907 3.34 24.93 -27.78
CA PRO A 907 4.16 24.31 -26.76
C PRO A 907 4.29 25.23 -25.53
N ARG A 908 4.55 24.63 -24.37
CA ARG A 908 4.84 25.34 -23.11
C ARG A 908 6.34 25.58 -22.85
N ALA A 909 7.21 25.14 -23.77
CA ALA A 909 8.67 25.21 -23.63
C ALA A 909 9.31 26.08 -24.71
N LEU A 910 10.24 26.93 -24.30
CA LEU A 910 11.06 27.76 -25.18
C LEU A 910 12.06 26.90 -25.98
N GLN A 911 12.31 27.29 -27.22
CA GLN A 911 13.23 26.61 -28.13
C GLN A 911 14.61 27.25 -28.11
N LYS A 912 15.65 26.47 -28.43
CA LYS A 912 17.03 26.98 -28.55
C LYS A 912 17.28 27.48 -29.97
N GLY A 913 17.22 28.79 -30.18
CA GLY A 913 17.45 29.42 -31.47
C GLY A 913 17.39 30.95 -31.41
N ASN A 914 17.46 31.61 -32.57
CA ASN A 914 17.34 33.07 -32.68
C ASN A 914 15.90 33.57 -32.46
N ASP A 915 14.92 32.69 -32.70
CA ASP A 915 13.53 32.84 -32.30
C ASP A 915 13.24 31.72 -31.27
N PRO A 916 13.07 32.05 -29.98
CA PRO A 916 12.82 31.04 -28.95
C PRO A 916 11.35 30.58 -28.91
N TYR A 917 10.43 31.27 -29.60
CA TYR A 917 8.99 30.95 -29.56
C TYR A 917 8.29 31.35 -30.88
N PRO A 918 8.42 30.53 -31.95
CA PRO A 918 7.87 30.80 -33.28
C PRO A 918 6.34 30.56 -33.37
N TRP A 919 5.58 31.20 -32.48
CA TRP A 919 4.14 31.01 -32.27
C TRP A 919 3.48 32.37 -31.96
N PRO A 920 2.42 32.80 -32.68
CA PRO A 920 1.85 34.13 -32.50
C PRO A 920 1.25 34.36 -31.10
N ILE A 921 1.77 35.33 -30.34
CA ILE A 921 1.22 35.72 -29.04
C ILE A 921 -0.20 36.27 -29.18
N VAL A 922 -1.10 35.90 -28.27
CA VAL A 922 -2.51 36.29 -28.28
C VAL A 922 -2.74 37.54 -27.42
N SER A 923 -2.83 38.71 -28.05
CA SER A 923 -3.17 39.98 -27.38
C SER A 923 -4.65 40.40 -27.50
N THR A 924 -5.39 39.81 -28.44
CA THR A 924 -6.82 40.09 -28.71
C THR A 924 -7.53 38.87 -29.31
N TYR A 925 -8.88 38.88 -29.26
CA TYR A 925 -9.74 37.95 -30.00
C TYR A 925 -10.33 38.62 -31.26
N PRO A 926 -10.58 37.88 -32.37
CA PRO A 926 -10.47 36.42 -32.53
C PRO A 926 -9.02 35.94 -32.68
N LEU A 927 -8.78 34.68 -32.32
CA LEU A 927 -7.44 34.07 -32.35
C LEU A 927 -6.79 34.08 -33.75
N PRO A 928 -5.45 34.16 -33.82
CA PRO A 928 -4.69 33.95 -35.05
C PRO A 928 -5.02 32.60 -35.70
N LYS A 929 -5.21 32.59 -37.03
CA LYS A 929 -5.50 31.37 -37.81
C LYS A 929 -4.47 30.26 -37.65
N TYR A 930 -3.25 30.57 -37.18
CA TYR A 930 -2.18 29.60 -36.94
C TYR A 930 -2.55 28.49 -35.93
N TYR A 931 -3.51 28.77 -35.04
CA TYR A 931 -4.00 27.84 -34.02
C TYR A 931 -5.23 27.01 -34.48
N ILE A 932 -5.70 27.21 -35.71
CA ILE A 932 -6.94 26.63 -36.24
C ILE A 932 -6.61 25.91 -37.55
N LEU A 933 -6.83 24.60 -37.60
CA LEU A 933 -6.37 23.77 -38.72
C LEU A 933 -7.44 23.71 -39.83
N ASP A 934 -7.07 24.00 -41.08
CA ASP A 934 -8.04 23.98 -42.20
C ASP A 934 -8.62 22.57 -42.39
N VAL A 935 -9.96 22.43 -42.30
CA VAL A 935 -10.67 21.15 -42.40
C VAL A 935 -10.29 20.41 -43.70
N PRO A 936 -9.87 19.13 -43.63
CA PRO A 936 -9.52 18.35 -44.82
C PRO A 936 -10.66 18.29 -45.84
N LYS A 937 -10.48 18.94 -47.00
CA LYS A 937 -11.42 18.89 -48.13
C LYS A 937 -11.56 17.43 -48.57
N THR A 938 -12.73 16.84 -48.31
CA THR A 938 -12.98 15.42 -48.55
C THR A 938 -12.76 15.04 -50.01
N LEU A 939 -11.74 14.21 -50.24
CA LEU A 939 -11.34 13.78 -51.58
C LEU A 939 -12.43 12.89 -52.21
N ARG A 940 -13.24 13.47 -53.10
CA ARG A 940 -14.16 12.74 -54.00
C ARG A 940 -13.39 12.00 -55.11
N THR A 941 -12.46 11.13 -54.74
CA THR A 941 -11.69 10.29 -55.68
C THR A 941 -12.53 9.13 -56.20
N LYS A 942 -12.45 8.87 -57.50
CA LYS A 942 -13.29 7.87 -58.18
C LYS A 942 -12.78 6.44 -57.96
N GLN A 943 -13.73 5.52 -57.76
CA GLN A 943 -13.72 4.09 -58.15
C GLN A 943 -12.38 3.34 -58.07
N GLY A 944 -12.20 2.55 -57.00
CA GLY A 944 -11.28 1.40 -56.97
C GLY A 944 -12.02 0.16 -56.45
N LYS A 945 -12.23 -0.86 -57.30
CA LYS A 945 -12.94 -2.08 -56.90
C LYS A 945 -12.05 -2.98 -56.02
N ASN A 946 -12.28 -2.99 -54.70
CA ASN A 946 -12.10 -4.20 -53.90
C ASN A 946 -12.96 -4.20 -52.63
N ARG A 947 -13.37 -5.40 -52.20
CA ARG A 947 -14.50 -5.64 -51.28
C ARG A 947 -14.16 -5.29 -49.83
N LEU A 948 -14.90 -4.37 -49.19
CA LEU A 948 -16.14 -4.64 -48.41
C LEU A 948 -16.39 -3.60 -47.29
N LEU A 949 -15.35 -2.98 -46.71
CA LEU A 949 -15.46 -2.11 -45.52
C LEU A 949 -14.66 -0.81 -45.65
N LYS A 950 -15.07 0.11 -46.54
CA LYS A 950 -14.48 1.47 -46.66
C LYS A 950 -15.45 2.62 -46.99
N ASP A 951 -16.73 2.37 -47.27
CA ASP A 951 -17.67 3.42 -47.66
C ASP A 951 -18.36 4.07 -46.45
N ALA A 952 -18.56 5.39 -46.53
CA ALA A 952 -19.26 6.19 -45.52
C ALA A 952 -20.80 5.97 -45.49
N SER A 953 -21.30 4.97 -46.23
CA SER A 953 -22.74 4.70 -46.37
C SER A 953 -23.40 4.27 -45.07
N TRP A 954 -22.70 3.59 -44.17
CA TRP A 954 -23.24 3.19 -42.87
C TRP A 954 -23.66 4.42 -42.04
N MET A 955 -22.88 5.50 -42.12
CA MET A 955 -23.19 6.78 -41.47
C MET A 955 -24.47 7.39 -42.04
N ASP A 956 -24.65 7.34 -43.37
CA ASP A 956 -25.88 7.77 -44.05
C ASP A 956 -27.07 6.83 -43.76
N ASP A 957 -26.86 5.55 -43.47
CA ASP A 957 -27.92 4.65 -43.02
C ASP A 957 -28.33 4.88 -41.57
N CYS A 958 -27.37 5.01 -40.65
CA CYS A 958 -27.61 5.43 -39.27
C CYS A 958 -28.33 6.78 -39.22
N ARG A 959 -27.87 7.77 -39.99
CA ARG A 959 -28.51 9.08 -40.16
C ARG A 959 -29.90 8.97 -40.77
N ARG A 960 -30.12 8.14 -41.79
CA ARG A 960 -31.45 7.91 -42.38
C ARG A 960 -32.42 7.24 -41.39
N GLN A 961 -31.97 6.24 -40.64
CA GLN A 961 -32.80 5.60 -39.60
C GLN A 961 -33.13 6.59 -38.48
N PHE A 962 -32.13 7.33 -37.99
CA PHE A 962 -32.29 8.38 -36.99
C PHE A 962 -33.29 9.44 -37.46
N CYS A 963 -33.14 10.03 -38.65
CA CYS A 963 -34.11 10.99 -39.18
C CYS A 963 -35.52 10.41 -39.39
N LYS A 964 -35.64 9.13 -39.78
CA LYS A 964 -36.93 8.48 -40.06
C LYS A 964 -37.81 8.28 -38.81
N ILE A 965 -37.20 8.22 -37.62
CA ILE A 965 -37.92 8.10 -36.33
C ILE A 965 -38.50 9.47 -35.87
N MET A 966 -38.02 10.59 -36.44
CA MET A 966 -38.12 11.92 -35.80
C MET A 966 -39.05 12.93 -36.51
N ALA A 967 -39.90 12.49 -37.43
CA ALA A 967 -40.60 13.37 -38.39
C ALA A 967 -42.09 13.70 -38.10
N THR A 968 -42.47 14.12 -36.88
CA THR A 968 -43.88 14.43 -36.52
C THR A 968 -44.10 15.55 -35.47
N ASN A 969 -44.35 16.79 -35.92
CA ASN A 969 -44.94 17.94 -35.18
C ASN A 969 -44.08 18.67 -34.09
N THR A 970 -44.61 19.79 -33.58
CA THR A 970 -43.90 21.07 -33.22
C THR A 970 -44.56 21.90 -32.10
N LEU A 971 -43.81 22.75 -31.32
CA LEU A 971 -44.19 24.08 -30.73
C LEU A 971 -43.05 24.75 -29.86
N THR A 972 -43.28 25.88 -29.13
CA THR A 972 -42.32 27.04 -28.97
C THR A 972 -42.21 27.82 -27.61
N GLY A 973 -41.01 28.34 -27.23
CA GLY A 973 -40.63 29.37 -26.18
C GLY A 973 -39.98 28.91 -24.83
N TYR A 974 -39.21 29.72 -24.01
CA TYR A 974 -38.46 31.01 -24.22
C TYR A 974 -37.42 31.64 -23.14
N GLY A 975 -36.78 31.05 -22.08
CA GLY A 975 -35.98 31.80 -21.01
C GLY A 975 -34.39 31.83 -20.92
N MET A 976 -33.69 33.00 -20.86
CA MET A 976 -32.18 33.15 -21.03
C MET A 976 -31.37 33.86 -19.91
N THR A 977 -30.12 33.41 -19.63
CA THR A 977 -28.92 34.25 -19.28
C THR A 977 -27.57 33.54 -19.49
N HIS A 978 -27.28 32.46 -18.74
CA HIS A 978 -25.98 31.73 -18.74
C HIS A 978 -25.44 31.39 -20.14
N ILE A 979 -26.38 31.17 -21.06
CA ILE A 979 -26.17 30.79 -22.44
C ILE A 979 -25.27 31.80 -23.19
N GLN A 980 -25.41 33.11 -22.92
CA GLN A 980 -24.79 34.22 -23.67
C GLN A 980 -23.28 34.05 -23.96
N LEU A 981 -22.54 33.42 -23.04
CA LEU A 981 -21.10 33.22 -23.13
C LEU A 981 -20.74 31.94 -23.90
N CYS A 982 -21.47 30.85 -23.68
CA CYS A 982 -21.24 29.57 -24.37
C CYS A 982 -21.61 29.63 -25.87
N LEU A 983 -22.54 30.51 -26.28
CA LEU A 983 -22.84 30.84 -27.68
C LEU A 983 -21.60 31.26 -28.48
N LYS A 984 -20.82 32.18 -27.90
CA LYS A 984 -19.60 32.75 -28.51
C LYS A 984 -18.52 31.69 -28.75
N PHE A 985 -18.66 30.49 -28.18
CA PHE A 985 -17.79 29.35 -28.44
C PHE A 985 -18.45 28.34 -29.37
N THR A 986 -19.62 27.82 -28.99
CA THR A 986 -20.36 26.77 -29.72
C THR A 986 -20.73 27.18 -31.16
N ALA A 987 -21.31 28.36 -31.35
CA ALA A 987 -21.80 28.80 -32.65
C ALA A 987 -20.71 29.51 -33.47
N ARG A 988 -19.96 30.42 -32.84
CA ARG A 988 -18.93 31.24 -33.50
C ARG A 988 -17.74 30.42 -34.01
N TRP A 989 -17.34 29.36 -33.32
CA TRP A 989 -16.25 28.49 -33.75
C TRP A 989 -16.78 27.26 -34.49
N TYR A 990 -17.27 26.23 -33.80
CA TYR A 990 -17.71 24.97 -34.43
C TYR A 990 -18.65 25.19 -35.64
N GLY A 991 -19.66 26.04 -35.46
CA GLY A 991 -20.62 26.36 -36.52
C GLY A 991 -20.02 27.08 -37.74
N LYS A 992 -19.15 28.06 -37.52
CA LYS A 992 -18.57 28.90 -38.58
C LYS A 992 -17.36 28.25 -39.27
N PHE A 993 -16.59 27.47 -38.52
CA PHE A 993 -15.41 26.72 -38.97
C PHE A 993 -15.79 25.50 -39.81
N LEU A 994 -16.67 24.62 -39.30
CA LEU A 994 -17.17 23.46 -40.04
C LEU A 994 -18.24 23.84 -41.09
N LYS A 995 -18.66 25.11 -41.13
CA LYS A 995 -19.73 25.66 -42.00
C LYS A 995 -21.09 24.97 -41.80
N LEU A 996 -21.37 24.60 -40.55
CA LEU A 996 -22.62 23.95 -40.14
C LEU A 996 -23.71 24.95 -39.73
N LEU A 997 -23.37 26.20 -39.39
CA LEU A 997 -24.31 27.24 -38.93
C LEU A 997 -24.33 28.49 -39.82
N ARG A 998 -25.33 29.33 -39.61
CA ARG A 998 -25.44 30.69 -40.17
C ARG A 998 -24.87 31.71 -39.18
N GLU A 999 -24.64 32.95 -39.62
CA GLU A 999 -24.00 33.96 -38.76
C GLU A 999 -24.85 34.39 -37.56
N ASP A 1000 -26.19 34.30 -37.65
CA ASP A 1000 -27.13 34.66 -36.59
C ASP A 1000 -27.47 33.50 -35.62
N SER A 1001 -26.99 32.28 -35.88
CA SER A 1001 -27.40 31.04 -35.16
C SER A 1001 -26.98 30.97 -33.69
N GLU A 1002 -26.36 32.01 -33.14
CA GLU A 1002 -26.24 32.21 -31.69
C GLU A 1002 -27.64 32.35 -31.06
N GLN A 1003 -28.52 33.20 -31.60
CA GLN A 1003 -29.85 33.44 -31.02
C GLN A 1003 -30.77 32.21 -31.08
N ASP A 1004 -30.58 31.39 -32.12
CA ASP A 1004 -31.23 30.10 -32.32
C ASP A 1004 -30.83 29.09 -31.22
N LEU A 1005 -29.53 28.96 -30.92
CA LEU A 1005 -29.05 28.09 -29.85
C LEU A 1005 -29.50 28.58 -28.47
N CYS A 1006 -29.66 29.89 -28.26
CA CYS A 1006 -30.35 30.40 -27.08
C CYS A 1006 -31.74 29.77 -26.96
N LEU A 1007 -32.54 29.87 -28.03
CA LEU A 1007 -33.94 29.45 -28.04
C LEU A 1007 -34.08 27.93 -27.87
N LEU A 1008 -33.10 27.14 -28.29
CA LEU A 1008 -33.03 25.70 -27.96
C LEU A 1008 -32.73 25.45 -26.48
N LEU A 1009 -31.69 26.07 -25.93
CA LEU A 1009 -31.23 25.81 -24.55
C LEU A 1009 -32.27 26.28 -23.52
N LYS A 1010 -32.87 27.45 -23.76
CA LYS A 1010 -34.12 27.96 -23.16
C LYS A 1010 -35.15 26.85 -22.96
N HIS A 1011 -35.58 26.30 -24.09
CA HIS A 1011 -36.57 25.24 -24.18
C HIS A 1011 -36.19 23.97 -23.43
N CYS A 1012 -34.91 23.58 -23.46
CA CYS A 1012 -34.41 22.41 -22.77
C CYS A 1012 -34.51 22.60 -21.25
N GLN A 1013 -34.14 23.79 -20.74
CA GLN A 1013 -34.26 24.12 -19.32
C GLN A 1013 -35.73 24.11 -18.85
N GLU A 1014 -36.65 24.66 -19.63
CA GLU A 1014 -38.09 24.65 -19.33
C GLU A 1014 -38.71 23.24 -19.38
N PHE A 1015 -38.24 22.37 -20.27
CA PHE A 1015 -38.66 20.97 -20.36
C PHE A 1015 -38.08 20.09 -19.23
N ILE A 1016 -36.86 20.39 -18.79
CA ILE A 1016 -36.17 19.69 -17.69
C ILE A 1016 -36.76 20.10 -16.34
N SER A 1017 -37.09 21.38 -16.12
CA SER A 1017 -37.70 21.82 -14.86
C SER A 1017 -39.10 21.21 -14.63
N GLN A 1018 -39.85 20.94 -15.70
CA GLN A 1018 -41.09 20.14 -15.64
C GLN A 1018 -40.87 18.67 -15.24
N GLN A 1019 -39.63 18.17 -15.30
CA GLN A 1019 -39.22 16.81 -14.91
C GLN A 1019 -38.40 16.77 -13.62
N GLN A 1020 -38.33 17.87 -12.87
CA GLN A 1020 -37.61 17.96 -11.58
C GLN A 1020 -38.54 17.78 -10.37
N VAL A 1021 -37.97 17.32 -9.26
CA VAL A 1021 -38.62 17.17 -7.96
C VAL A 1021 -37.90 18.04 -6.95
N ASN A 1022 -38.66 18.78 -6.13
CA ASN A 1022 -38.12 19.46 -4.95
C ASN A 1022 -37.78 18.40 -3.87
N VAL A 1023 -36.56 17.88 -3.93
CA VAL A 1023 -36.05 16.89 -2.98
C VAL A 1023 -35.43 17.59 -1.78
N THR A 1024 -36.05 17.47 -0.62
CA THR A 1024 -35.46 17.92 0.65
C THR A 1024 -34.35 16.95 1.08
N SER A 1025 -33.10 17.27 0.72
CA SER A 1025 -31.91 16.57 1.20
C SER A 1025 -31.49 17.09 2.58
N GLU A 1026 -31.04 16.20 3.47
CA GLU A 1026 -30.36 16.58 4.72
C GLU A 1026 -28.95 17.15 4.46
N PHE A 1027 -28.38 16.89 3.27
CA PHE A 1027 -27.11 17.47 2.84
C PHE A 1027 -27.26 18.96 2.52
N SER A 1028 -26.42 19.78 3.16
CA SER A 1028 -26.40 21.25 3.06
C SER A 1028 -25.70 21.78 1.81
N CYS A 1029 -25.74 21.06 0.69
CA CYS A 1029 -25.25 21.54 -0.60
C CYS A 1029 -26.32 22.40 -1.28
N PHE A 1030 -25.90 23.26 -2.21
CA PHE A 1030 -26.83 24.16 -2.91
C PHE A 1030 -27.99 23.39 -3.57
N GLN A 1031 -29.21 23.83 -3.26
CA GLN A 1031 -30.48 23.19 -3.69
C GLN A 1031 -30.97 23.69 -5.06
N ASP A 1032 -30.16 24.49 -5.75
CA ASP A 1032 -30.46 25.07 -7.06
C ASP A 1032 -30.18 24.08 -8.21
N GLY A 1033 -30.62 24.44 -9.42
CA GLY A 1033 -30.58 23.56 -10.60
C GLY A 1033 -29.18 23.24 -11.14
N TYR A 1034 -29.15 22.36 -12.15
CA TYR A 1034 -27.93 21.78 -12.74
C TYR A 1034 -26.82 22.83 -13.01
N PRO A 1035 -25.64 22.72 -12.37
CA PRO A 1035 -24.62 23.78 -12.37
C PRO A 1035 -23.73 23.82 -13.63
N GLY A 1036 -23.93 22.91 -14.59
CA GLY A 1036 -23.15 22.85 -15.83
C GLY A 1036 -23.91 23.35 -17.05
N HIS A 1037 -23.24 23.35 -18.21
CA HIS A 1037 -23.85 23.65 -19.50
C HIS A 1037 -24.43 22.38 -20.17
N ASP A 1038 -25.43 22.55 -21.04
CA ASP A 1038 -26.00 21.44 -21.82
C ASP A 1038 -25.21 21.19 -23.10
N TRP A 1039 -24.07 20.51 -22.93
CA TRP A 1039 -23.19 20.06 -24.02
C TRP A 1039 -23.90 19.10 -24.98
N PHE A 1040 -24.90 18.34 -24.52
CA PHE A 1040 -25.62 17.39 -25.36
C PHE A 1040 -26.61 18.11 -26.28
N ALA A 1041 -27.43 19.03 -25.77
CA ALA A 1041 -28.30 19.87 -26.60
C ALA A 1041 -27.50 20.72 -27.60
N SER A 1042 -26.33 21.22 -27.18
CA SER A 1042 -25.39 21.95 -28.04
C SER A 1042 -24.82 21.07 -29.16
N THR A 1043 -24.45 19.82 -28.85
CA THR A 1043 -24.01 18.81 -29.84
C THR A 1043 -25.14 18.48 -30.82
N VAL A 1044 -26.37 18.32 -30.33
CA VAL A 1044 -27.57 18.10 -31.16
C VAL A 1044 -27.85 19.27 -32.10
N PHE A 1045 -27.69 20.51 -31.65
CA PHE A 1045 -27.87 21.70 -32.49
C PHE A 1045 -26.90 21.75 -33.68
N LEU A 1046 -25.62 21.41 -33.43
CA LEU A 1046 -24.62 21.30 -34.49
C LEU A 1046 -24.91 20.14 -35.46
N LEU A 1047 -25.33 18.97 -34.95
CA LEU A 1047 -25.79 17.84 -35.78
C LEU A 1047 -26.98 18.24 -36.68
N MET A 1048 -27.89 19.08 -36.18
CA MET A 1048 -29.05 19.59 -36.91
C MET A 1048 -28.77 20.85 -37.75
N HIS A 1049 -27.50 21.25 -37.90
CA HIS A 1049 -27.08 22.39 -38.74
C HIS A 1049 -27.78 23.71 -38.35
N GLY A 1050 -28.04 23.91 -37.05
CA GLY A 1050 -28.62 25.13 -36.50
C GLY A 1050 -30.15 25.23 -36.54
N ASP A 1051 -30.86 24.20 -37.03
CA ASP A 1051 -32.32 24.21 -37.05
C ASP A 1051 -32.88 23.92 -35.65
N VAL A 1052 -33.36 24.97 -34.95
CA VAL A 1052 -33.95 24.89 -33.60
C VAL A 1052 -35.13 23.92 -33.56
N GLY A 1053 -36.02 23.95 -34.56
CA GLY A 1053 -37.23 23.13 -34.59
C GLY A 1053 -36.91 21.65 -34.71
N ARG A 1054 -35.93 21.29 -35.55
CA ARG A 1054 -35.40 19.91 -35.62
C ARG A 1054 -34.71 19.53 -34.32
N SER A 1055 -33.85 20.38 -33.79
CA SER A 1055 -33.07 20.11 -32.57
C SER A 1055 -33.99 19.84 -31.37
N LEU A 1056 -35.02 20.66 -31.20
CA LEU A 1056 -36.00 20.48 -30.13
C LEU A 1056 -36.85 19.22 -30.34
N SER A 1057 -37.39 18.99 -31.55
CA SER A 1057 -38.14 17.75 -31.84
C SER A 1057 -37.28 16.50 -31.68
N LEU A 1058 -35.96 16.61 -31.87
CA LEU A 1058 -35.01 15.53 -31.62
C LEU A 1058 -34.87 15.24 -30.12
N LEU A 1059 -34.57 16.25 -29.31
CA LEU A 1059 -34.37 16.12 -27.86
C LEU A 1059 -35.64 15.65 -27.14
N LEU A 1060 -36.80 16.20 -27.51
CA LEU A 1060 -38.10 15.80 -26.95
C LEU A 1060 -38.43 14.32 -27.22
N ARG A 1061 -38.05 13.77 -28.38
CA ARG A 1061 -38.20 12.33 -28.66
C ARG A 1061 -37.13 11.50 -27.97
N PHE A 1062 -35.89 11.98 -27.97
CA PHE A 1062 -34.75 11.32 -27.37
C PHE A 1062 -34.97 11.09 -25.86
N SER A 1063 -35.65 12.01 -25.16
CA SER A 1063 -36.08 11.86 -23.77
C SER A 1063 -36.87 10.57 -23.47
N ARG A 1064 -37.53 9.98 -24.48
CA ARG A 1064 -38.30 8.73 -24.36
C ARG A 1064 -37.46 7.47 -24.51
N LEU A 1065 -36.18 7.61 -24.90
CA LEU A 1065 -35.24 6.52 -25.11
C LEU A 1065 -34.28 6.43 -23.92
N LEU A 1066 -33.97 5.19 -23.50
CA LEU A 1066 -33.03 4.92 -22.40
C LEU A 1066 -31.67 5.65 -22.52
N PRO A 1067 -31.03 5.81 -23.70
CA PRO A 1067 -29.75 6.52 -23.78
C PRO A 1067 -29.81 7.99 -23.33
N SER A 1068 -30.99 8.63 -23.28
CA SER A 1068 -31.11 9.98 -22.71
C SER A 1068 -30.82 10.07 -21.21
N ALA A 1069 -30.84 8.95 -20.49
CA ALA A 1069 -30.40 8.88 -19.10
C ALA A 1069 -28.87 9.03 -18.93
N PHE A 1070 -28.08 8.78 -19.98
CA PHE A 1070 -26.62 8.67 -19.89
C PHE A 1070 -25.86 9.63 -20.84
N LEU A 1071 -26.48 10.03 -21.95
CA LEU A 1071 -25.92 11.04 -22.87
C LEU A 1071 -26.35 12.47 -22.56
N TRP A 1072 -27.45 12.68 -21.83
CA TRP A 1072 -28.02 14.00 -21.54
C TRP A 1072 -28.08 14.29 -20.03
N PRO A 1073 -26.93 14.47 -19.35
CA PRO A 1073 -26.86 14.60 -17.89
C PRO A 1073 -27.81 15.62 -17.23
N PRO A 1074 -28.04 16.83 -17.80
CA PRO A 1074 -29.03 17.78 -17.26
C PRO A 1074 -30.41 17.17 -17.01
N ARG A 1075 -30.84 16.18 -17.80
CA ARG A 1075 -32.18 15.60 -17.72
C ARG A 1075 -32.42 14.78 -16.45
N LEU A 1076 -31.42 14.09 -15.91
CA LEU A 1076 -31.59 13.26 -14.69
C LEU A 1076 -31.12 13.96 -13.40
N HIS A 1077 -30.64 15.20 -13.49
CA HIS A 1077 -30.39 16.02 -12.31
C HIS A 1077 -31.72 16.33 -11.58
N SER A 1078 -31.86 15.79 -10.36
CA SER A 1078 -33.04 15.93 -9.49
C SER A 1078 -34.38 15.52 -10.12
N SER A 1079 -34.37 14.51 -10.99
CA SER A 1079 -35.54 14.18 -11.83
C SER A 1079 -36.55 13.21 -11.20
N VAL A 1080 -37.85 13.37 -11.52
CA VAL A 1080 -38.92 12.39 -11.21
C VAL A 1080 -38.66 11.01 -11.82
N HIS A 1081 -37.76 10.91 -12.79
CA HIS A 1081 -37.36 9.68 -13.44
C HIS A 1081 -36.27 8.89 -12.68
N LEU A 1082 -35.90 9.31 -11.47
CA LEU A 1082 -35.02 8.57 -10.57
C LEU A 1082 -35.78 8.07 -9.33
N PRO A 1083 -35.38 6.91 -8.75
CA PRO A 1083 -35.71 6.55 -7.38
C PRO A 1083 -35.30 7.66 -6.41
N ILE A 1084 -36.12 7.90 -5.39
CA ILE A 1084 -35.97 9.01 -4.44
C ILE A 1084 -34.61 8.94 -3.73
N GLU A 1085 -34.15 7.74 -3.41
CA GLU A 1085 -32.89 7.45 -2.75
C GLU A 1085 -31.68 7.81 -3.62
N ILE A 1086 -31.82 7.77 -4.95
CA ILE A 1086 -30.77 8.20 -5.89
C ILE A 1086 -30.84 9.72 -6.05
N ALA A 1087 -32.03 10.31 -6.18
CA ALA A 1087 -32.19 11.76 -6.28
C ALA A 1087 -31.65 12.49 -5.03
N GLN A 1088 -31.94 11.97 -3.82
CA GLN A 1088 -31.43 12.49 -2.53
C GLN A 1088 -29.91 12.43 -2.37
N SER A 1089 -29.21 11.59 -3.13
CA SER A 1089 -27.75 11.45 -3.04
C SER A 1089 -26.97 12.52 -3.80
N CYS A 1090 -27.64 13.26 -4.69
CA CYS A 1090 -27.02 14.16 -5.67
C CYS A 1090 -25.97 13.51 -6.63
N ILE A 1091 -25.83 12.18 -6.64
CA ILE A 1091 -24.93 11.47 -7.55
C ILE A 1091 -25.64 11.11 -8.86
N HIS A 1092 -25.11 11.63 -9.97
CA HIS A 1092 -25.64 11.36 -11.30
C HIS A 1092 -25.38 9.89 -11.74
N PRO A 1093 -26.33 9.22 -12.43
CA PRO A 1093 -26.17 7.84 -12.96
C PRO A 1093 -24.91 7.56 -13.80
N ILE A 1094 -24.37 8.56 -14.48
CA ILE A 1094 -23.09 8.44 -15.22
C ILE A 1094 -21.93 8.13 -14.24
N TYR A 1095 -21.94 8.70 -13.04
CA TYR A 1095 -20.96 8.36 -12.01
C TYR A 1095 -21.24 6.99 -11.39
N SER A 1096 -22.43 6.79 -10.82
CA SER A 1096 -22.74 5.59 -10.04
C SER A 1096 -22.80 4.31 -10.87
N CYS A 1097 -23.08 4.38 -12.17
CA CYS A 1097 -23.21 3.20 -13.03
C CYS A 1097 -22.23 3.19 -14.21
N THR A 1098 -22.20 4.22 -15.07
CA THR A 1098 -21.30 4.20 -16.25
C THR A 1098 -19.83 4.13 -15.83
N ALA A 1099 -19.38 5.00 -14.91
CA ALA A 1099 -17.98 5.02 -14.46
C ALA A 1099 -17.62 3.81 -13.58
N HIS A 1100 -18.55 3.32 -12.76
CA HIS A 1100 -18.37 2.05 -12.04
C HIS A 1100 -18.12 0.88 -13.00
N TYR A 1101 -18.87 0.78 -14.10
CA TYR A 1101 -18.63 -0.24 -15.11
C TYR A 1101 -17.36 -0.01 -15.94
N VAL A 1102 -16.92 1.25 -16.13
CA VAL A 1102 -15.59 1.54 -16.68
C VAL A 1102 -14.49 1.01 -15.77
N GLU A 1103 -14.51 1.27 -14.46
CA GLU A 1103 -13.51 0.71 -13.55
C GLU A 1103 -13.54 -0.82 -13.48
N MET A 1104 -14.73 -1.43 -13.56
CA MET A 1104 -14.89 -2.89 -13.59
C MET A 1104 -14.30 -3.53 -14.86
N LEU A 1105 -14.68 -3.04 -16.05
CA LEU A 1105 -14.19 -3.59 -17.33
C LEU A 1105 -12.72 -3.26 -17.57
N LEU A 1106 -12.24 -2.09 -17.15
CA LEU A 1106 -10.83 -1.71 -17.32
C LEU A 1106 -9.90 -2.62 -16.51
N LYS A 1107 -10.32 -3.03 -15.30
CA LYS A 1107 -9.58 -4.02 -14.51
C LYS A 1107 -9.50 -5.38 -15.22
N ALA A 1108 -10.59 -5.84 -15.83
CA ALA A 1108 -10.67 -7.15 -16.47
C ALA A 1108 -9.94 -7.20 -17.83
N GLU A 1109 -10.21 -6.24 -18.71
CA GLU A 1109 -9.77 -6.26 -20.12
C GLU A 1109 -8.43 -5.53 -20.34
N VAL A 1110 -8.08 -4.55 -19.49
CA VAL A 1110 -6.85 -3.75 -19.61
C VAL A 1110 -6.14 -3.55 -18.25
N PRO A 1111 -5.82 -4.63 -17.50
CA PRO A 1111 -5.34 -4.56 -16.12
C PRO A 1111 -4.07 -3.72 -15.92
N LEU A 1112 -3.21 -3.60 -16.93
CA LEU A 1112 -2.02 -2.74 -16.89
C LEU A 1112 -2.39 -1.25 -16.79
N VAL A 1113 -3.42 -0.82 -17.52
CA VAL A 1113 -3.92 0.56 -17.46
C VAL A 1113 -4.64 0.81 -16.13
N PHE A 1114 -5.47 -0.12 -15.67
CA PHE A 1114 -6.09 -0.01 -14.33
C PHE A 1114 -5.03 0.10 -13.21
N SER A 1115 -3.94 -0.66 -13.33
CA SER A 1115 -2.81 -0.60 -12.38
C SER A 1115 -2.08 0.73 -12.45
N ALA A 1116 -1.89 1.31 -13.64
CA ALA A 1116 -1.28 2.64 -13.82
C ALA A 1116 -2.05 3.73 -13.05
N PHE A 1117 -3.38 3.84 -13.24
CA PHE A 1117 -4.23 4.78 -12.48
C PHE A 1117 -4.09 4.61 -10.96
N ARG A 1118 -4.13 3.36 -10.47
CA ARG A 1118 -4.00 3.04 -9.04
C ARG A 1118 -2.60 3.37 -8.48
N MET A 1119 -1.54 3.25 -9.27
CA MET A 1119 -0.18 3.70 -8.91
C MET A 1119 -0.03 5.23 -8.91
N SER A 1120 -0.68 5.93 -9.85
CA SER A 1120 -0.72 7.40 -9.89
C SER A 1120 -1.68 8.03 -8.87
N GLY A 1121 -2.45 7.23 -8.12
CA GLY A 1121 -3.25 7.67 -6.98
C GLY A 1121 -4.64 8.23 -7.32
N PHE A 1122 -5.12 8.08 -8.56
CA PHE A 1122 -6.42 8.62 -9.01
C PHE A 1122 -7.26 7.59 -9.78
N THR A 1123 -8.49 7.93 -10.18
CA THR A 1123 -9.42 6.96 -10.81
C THR A 1123 -9.60 7.16 -12.32
N PRO A 1124 -9.77 6.07 -13.09
CA PRO A 1124 -10.22 6.14 -14.49
C PRO A 1124 -11.58 6.84 -14.62
N SER A 1125 -12.42 6.67 -13.59
CA SER A 1125 -13.75 7.28 -13.47
C SER A 1125 -13.75 8.79 -13.69
N GLN A 1126 -12.79 9.53 -13.10
CA GLN A 1126 -12.74 10.99 -13.25
C GLN A 1126 -12.48 11.44 -14.68
N ILE A 1127 -11.50 10.82 -15.35
CA ILE A 1127 -11.15 11.14 -16.74
C ILE A 1127 -12.33 10.82 -17.66
N CYS A 1128 -12.92 9.63 -17.51
CA CYS A 1128 -14.06 9.22 -18.33
C CYS A 1128 -15.30 10.09 -18.09
N ILE A 1129 -15.56 10.55 -16.86
CA ILE A 1129 -16.70 11.43 -16.58
C ILE A 1129 -16.47 12.83 -17.15
N GLN A 1130 -15.25 13.36 -17.11
CA GLN A 1130 -14.92 14.62 -17.78
C GLN A 1130 -15.16 14.49 -19.30
N TRP A 1131 -14.65 13.43 -19.93
CA TRP A 1131 -14.92 13.15 -21.35
C TRP A 1131 -16.43 13.04 -21.65
N LEU A 1132 -17.18 12.27 -20.85
CA LEU A 1132 -18.60 12.02 -21.08
C LEU A 1132 -19.48 13.26 -20.83
N GLY A 1133 -19.20 14.05 -19.79
CA GLY A 1133 -19.97 15.24 -19.43
C GLY A 1133 -19.96 16.29 -20.54
N GLN A 1134 -18.79 16.54 -21.14
CA GLN A 1134 -18.64 17.44 -22.29
C GLN A 1134 -18.70 16.71 -23.66
N CYS A 1135 -19.33 15.53 -23.73
CA CYS A 1135 -19.56 14.79 -24.99
C CYS A 1135 -18.30 14.58 -25.88
N PHE A 1136 -17.14 14.33 -25.26
CA PHE A 1136 -15.80 14.24 -25.88
C PHE A 1136 -15.29 15.51 -26.60
N TRP A 1137 -15.94 16.66 -26.41
CA TRP A 1137 -15.42 17.95 -26.86
C TRP A 1137 -14.03 18.19 -26.27
N ASN A 1138 -13.14 18.81 -27.06
CA ASN A 1138 -11.70 18.97 -26.79
C ASN A 1138 -10.83 17.70 -26.80
N TYR A 1139 -11.40 16.50 -26.92
CA TYR A 1139 -10.67 15.23 -26.91
C TYR A 1139 -10.74 14.44 -28.22
N LEU A 1140 -11.88 14.49 -28.92
CA LEU A 1140 -12.10 13.82 -30.21
C LEU A 1140 -12.44 14.82 -31.31
N ASP A 1141 -12.12 14.46 -32.56
CA ASP A 1141 -12.58 15.21 -33.74
C ASP A 1141 -14.10 15.05 -33.93
N TRP A 1142 -14.74 16.06 -34.53
CA TRP A 1142 -16.19 16.11 -34.73
C TRP A 1142 -16.82 14.84 -35.35
N PRO A 1143 -16.22 14.18 -36.36
CA PRO A 1143 -16.78 12.95 -36.91
C PRO A 1143 -16.86 11.81 -35.88
N GLU A 1144 -15.88 11.71 -34.97
CA GLU A 1144 -15.85 10.68 -33.94
C GLU A 1144 -16.79 11.01 -32.76
N ILE A 1145 -17.03 12.30 -32.48
CA ILE A 1145 -18.13 12.74 -31.60
C ILE A 1145 -19.50 12.36 -32.22
N CYS A 1146 -19.67 12.55 -33.53
CA CYS A 1146 -20.86 12.10 -34.26
C CYS A 1146 -21.03 10.57 -34.19
N HIS A 1147 -19.94 9.80 -34.38
CA HIS A 1147 -19.95 8.34 -34.24
C HIS A 1147 -20.31 7.90 -32.81
N TYR A 1148 -19.78 8.56 -31.78
CA TYR A 1148 -20.09 8.27 -30.37
C TYR A 1148 -21.60 8.40 -30.10
N VAL A 1149 -22.21 9.54 -30.45
CA VAL A 1149 -23.65 9.77 -30.25
C VAL A 1149 -24.48 8.77 -31.07
N ALA A 1150 -24.14 8.53 -32.33
CA ALA A 1150 -24.85 7.57 -33.17
C ALA A 1150 -24.77 6.13 -32.63
N THR A 1151 -23.59 5.70 -32.18
CA THR A 1151 -23.36 4.35 -31.64
C THR A 1151 -24.17 4.12 -30.37
N CYS A 1152 -24.14 5.04 -29.41
CA CYS A 1152 -24.88 4.90 -28.15
C CYS A 1152 -26.41 5.03 -28.33
N VAL A 1153 -26.88 5.73 -29.36
CA VAL A 1153 -28.31 5.78 -29.74
C VAL A 1153 -28.79 4.47 -30.38
N ILE A 1154 -27.97 3.86 -31.25
CA ILE A 1154 -28.38 2.72 -32.10
C ILE A 1154 -28.09 1.38 -31.43
N MET A 1155 -26.91 1.22 -30.82
CA MET A 1155 -26.46 -0.04 -30.22
C MET A 1155 -26.89 -0.18 -28.75
N GLY A 1156 -26.99 0.94 -28.02
CA GLY A 1156 -27.43 1.01 -26.62
C GLY A 1156 -26.53 1.88 -25.73
N PRO A 1157 -27.01 2.29 -24.53
CA PRO A 1157 -26.25 3.15 -23.61
C PRO A 1157 -25.01 2.47 -23.02
N ASP A 1158 -24.98 1.14 -23.00
CA ASP A 1158 -23.85 0.31 -22.58
C ASP A 1158 -22.61 0.52 -23.47
N TYR A 1159 -22.79 0.91 -24.74
CA TYR A 1159 -21.68 1.31 -25.61
C TYR A 1159 -20.95 2.57 -25.12
N GLN A 1160 -21.56 3.38 -24.25
CA GLN A 1160 -20.87 4.51 -23.59
C GLN A 1160 -19.74 4.02 -22.67
N VAL A 1161 -19.88 2.83 -22.06
CA VAL A 1161 -18.80 2.16 -21.31
C VAL A 1161 -17.76 1.61 -22.29
N TYR A 1162 -18.20 0.88 -23.33
CA TYR A 1162 -17.29 0.22 -24.28
C TYR A 1162 -16.43 1.21 -25.08
N MET A 1163 -16.96 2.41 -25.35
CA MET A 1163 -16.22 3.55 -25.91
C MET A 1163 -15.09 4.03 -24.98
N CYS A 1164 -15.37 4.26 -23.70
CA CYS A 1164 -14.35 4.66 -22.72
C CYS A 1164 -13.25 3.59 -22.55
N ILE A 1165 -13.64 2.30 -22.50
CA ILE A 1165 -12.68 1.18 -22.48
C ILE A 1165 -11.83 1.14 -23.75
N SER A 1166 -12.42 1.40 -24.92
CA SER A 1166 -11.69 1.43 -26.20
C SER A 1166 -10.72 2.60 -26.29
N ALA A 1167 -11.08 3.79 -25.80
CA ALA A 1167 -10.21 4.95 -25.74
C ALA A 1167 -9.03 4.74 -24.76
N LEU A 1168 -9.28 4.18 -23.57
CA LEU A 1168 -8.22 3.84 -22.61
C LEU A 1168 -7.32 2.70 -23.09
N ARG A 1169 -7.85 1.75 -23.90
CA ARG A 1169 -7.05 0.72 -24.57
C ARG A 1169 -6.19 1.29 -25.70
N HIS A 1170 -6.69 2.29 -26.43
CA HIS A 1170 -5.93 3.00 -27.47
C HIS A 1170 -4.70 3.70 -26.87
N LEU A 1171 -4.89 4.46 -25.80
CA LEU A 1171 -3.85 5.20 -25.07
C LEU A 1171 -2.96 4.32 -24.18
N GLN A 1172 -3.01 2.98 -24.29
CA GLN A 1172 -2.34 2.08 -23.33
C GLN A 1172 -0.82 2.29 -23.26
N GLN A 1173 -0.15 2.61 -24.39
CA GLN A 1173 1.30 2.84 -24.39
C GLN A 1173 1.65 4.19 -23.74
N ASP A 1174 0.94 5.25 -24.11
CA ASP A 1174 1.14 6.60 -23.58
C ASP A 1174 0.85 6.63 -22.07
N ILE A 1175 -0.22 5.98 -21.61
CA ILE A 1175 -0.55 5.85 -20.19
C ILE A 1175 0.62 5.20 -19.42
N LEU A 1176 1.19 4.11 -19.94
CA LEU A 1176 2.31 3.42 -19.27
C LEU A 1176 3.62 4.23 -19.30
N GLN A 1177 3.80 5.11 -20.28
CA GLN A 1177 4.90 6.08 -20.32
C GLN A 1177 4.69 7.21 -19.32
N HIS A 1178 3.55 7.90 -19.36
CA HIS A 1178 3.23 9.03 -18.47
C HIS A 1178 3.04 8.62 -16.99
N THR A 1179 2.88 7.32 -16.71
CA THR A 1179 2.99 6.77 -15.34
C THR A 1179 4.42 6.87 -14.79
N GLN A 1180 5.43 6.68 -15.64
CA GLN A 1180 6.85 6.67 -15.24
C GLN A 1180 7.38 8.09 -15.02
N THR A 1181 6.93 9.05 -15.84
CA THR A 1181 7.25 10.49 -15.70
C THR A 1181 6.38 11.21 -14.66
N GLN A 1182 5.46 10.51 -14.00
CA GLN A 1182 4.62 10.99 -12.89
C GLN A 1182 3.61 12.11 -13.26
N ASP A 1183 3.30 12.28 -14.55
CA ASP A 1183 2.45 13.35 -15.10
C ASP A 1183 1.12 12.87 -15.71
N LEU A 1184 0.85 11.56 -15.68
CA LEU A 1184 -0.33 10.89 -16.26
C LEU A 1184 -1.68 11.63 -16.11
N GLN A 1185 -1.97 12.18 -14.93
CA GLN A 1185 -3.23 12.88 -14.68
C GLN A 1185 -3.35 14.20 -15.46
N VAL A 1186 -2.22 14.88 -15.67
CA VAL A 1186 -2.15 16.11 -16.47
C VAL A 1186 -2.28 15.75 -17.94
N PHE A 1187 -1.50 14.78 -18.43
CA PHE A 1187 -1.58 14.28 -19.81
C PHE A 1187 -3.03 13.92 -20.21
N LEU A 1188 -3.71 13.06 -19.45
CA LEU A 1188 -5.09 12.62 -19.76
C LEU A 1188 -6.16 13.72 -19.64
N LYS A 1189 -5.87 14.82 -18.96
CA LYS A 1189 -6.76 16.01 -18.90
C LYS A 1189 -6.44 17.00 -20.01
N GLU A 1190 -5.17 17.21 -20.35
CA GLU A 1190 -4.73 18.30 -21.22
C GLU A 1190 -4.63 17.94 -22.70
N GLU A 1191 -4.27 16.71 -23.04
CA GLU A 1191 -4.00 16.31 -24.43
C GLU A 1191 -5.22 15.65 -25.10
N PRO A 1192 -5.45 15.93 -26.40
CA PRO A 1192 -6.49 15.26 -27.18
C PRO A 1192 -6.09 13.82 -27.58
N ILE A 1193 -7.09 12.99 -27.87
CA ILE A 1193 -6.92 11.56 -28.15
C ILE A 1193 -6.55 11.36 -29.63
N HIS A 1194 -5.28 11.60 -29.93
CA HIS A 1194 -4.72 11.54 -31.29
C HIS A 1194 -4.90 10.16 -31.94
N GLY A 1195 -5.55 10.12 -33.11
CA GLY A 1195 -5.62 8.91 -33.95
C GLY A 1195 -6.70 7.89 -33.59
N PHE A 1196 -7.46 8.10 -32.51
CA PHE A 1196 -8.61 7.25 -32.18
C PHE A 1196 -9.72 7.38 -33.23
N ARG A 1197 -10.31 6.24 -33.62
CA ARG A 1197 -11.48 6.18 -34.52
C ARG A 1197 -12.42 5.08 -34.10
N VAL A 1198 -13.70 5.39 -33.96
CA VAL A 1198 -14.74 4.45 -33.49
C VAL A 1198 -14.83 3.23 -34.41
N SER A 1199 -14.67 3.43 -35.73
CA SER A 1199 -14.65 2.34 -36.73
C SER A 1199 -13.60 1.27 -36.47
N ASN A 1200 -12.47 1.62 -35.87
CA ASN A 1200 -11.34 0.70 -35.65
C ASN A 1200 -11.53 -0.18 -34.41
N TYR A 1201 -12.45 0.21 -33.51
CA TYR A 1201 -12.70 -0.48 -32.25
C TYR A 1201 -14.08 -1.16 -32.20
N LEU A 1202 -14.90 -1.04 -33.24
CA LEU A 1202 -16.27 -1.59 -33.25
C LEU A 1202 -16.32 -3.11 -33.01
N GLU A 1203 -15.45 -3.89 -33.67
CA GLU A 1203 -15.34 -5.35 -33.45
C GLU A 1203 -14.96 -5.71 -32.01
N TYR A 1204 -14.10 -4.89 -31.37
CA TYR A 1204 -13.77 -5.06 -29.95
C TYR A 1204 -14.95 -4.70 -29.04
N MET A 1205 -15.68 -3.62 -29.34
CA MET A 1205 -16.88 -3.25 -28.60
C MET A 1205 -18.01 -4.29 -28.73
N GLU A 1206 -18.17 -4.92 -29.89
CA GLU A 1206 -19.05 -6.10 -30.04
C GLU A 1206 -18.59 -7.29 -29.19
N GLY A 1207 -17.28 -7.48 -29.03
CA GLY A 1207 -16.73 -8.47 -28.10
C GLY A 1207 -17.12 -8.19 -26.65
N LEU A 1208 -16.98 -6.93 -26.21
CA LEU A 1208 -17.43 -6.47 -24.89
C LEU A 1208 -18.96 -6.58 -24.74
N GLU A 1209 -19.73 -6.33 -25.80
CA GLU A 1209 -21.18 -6.49 -25.81
C GLU A 1209 -21.57 -7.94 -25.47
N ARG A 1210 -20.99 -8.91 -26.18
CA ARG A 1210 -21.26 -10.35 -26.02
C ARG A 1210 -20.93 -10.85 -24.60
N ASN A 1211 -19.90 -10.28 -23.98
CA ASN A 1211 -19.44 -10.67 -22.63
C ASN A 1211 -20.24 -9.98 -21.51
N TYR A 1212 -20.57 -8.69 -21.64
CA TYR A 1212 -20.98 -7.84 -20.50
C TYR A 1212 -22.37 -7.21 -20.59
N ARG A 1213 -23.03 -7.17 -21.76
CA ARG A 1213 -24.32 -6.47 -21.94
C ARG A 1213 -25.44 -6.99 -21.04
N SER A 1214 -25.45 -8.29 -20.77
CA SER A 1214 -26.41 -8.94 -19.85
C SER A 1214 -26.36 -8.35 -18.43
N MET A 1215 -25.19 -7.86 -18.00
CA MET A 1215 -25.00 -7.18 -16.72
C MET A 1215 -25.19 -5.66 -16.86
N VAL A 1216 -24.40 -5.01 -17.72
CA VAL A 1216 -24.31 -3.55 -17.83
C VAL A 1216 -25.65 -2.94 -18.24
N LEU A 1217 -26.27 -3.43 -19.33
CA LEU A 1217 -27.52 -2.90 -19.84
C LEU A 1217 -28.71 -3.24 -18.94
N SER A 1218 -28.63 -4.31 -18.16
CA SER A 1218 -29.66 -4.68 -17.18
C SER A 1218 -29.65 -3.72 -15.97
N ASP A 1219 -28.47 -3.43 -15.43
CA ASP A 1219 -28.31 -2.47 -14.33
C ASP A 1219 -28.65 -1.04 -14.79
N MET A 1220 -28.21 -0.62 -15.98
CA MET A 1220 -28.60 0.67 -16.58
C MET A 1220 -30.13 0.80 -16.77
N ARG A 1221 -30.83 -0.29 -17.11
CA ARG A 1221 -32.31 -0.33 -17.17
C ARG A 1221 -32.98 -0.28 -15.80
N SER A 1222 -32.27 -0.63 -14.72
CA SER A 1222 -32.81 -0.61 -13.35
C SER A 1222 -32.82 0.78 -12.69
N ILE A 1223 -32.09 1.75 -13.27
CA ILE A 1223 -31.99 3.11 -12.73
C ILE A 1223 -33.27 3.91 -12.95
N LEU A 1224 -33.93 3.72 -14.10
CA LEU A 1224 -35.24 4.31 -14.35
C LEU A 1224 -36.32 3.42 -13.70
N PRO A 1225 -37.29 4.00 -12.97
CA PRO A 1225 -38.50 3.28 -12.61
C PRO A 1225 -39.14 2.66 -13.85
N ARG A 1226 -39.61 1.41 -13.75
CA ARG A 1226 -40.36 0.79 -14.85
C ARG A 1226 -41.59 1.63 -15.14
N SER A 1227 -41.62 2.26 -16.31
CA SER A 1227 -42.77 3.04 -16.77
C SER A 1227 -44.01 2.15 -16.86
N SER A 1228 -45.03 2.50 -16.10
CA SER A 1228 -46.42 2.08 -16.27
C SER A 1228 -47.01 2.64 -17.55
#